data_AF-A0A5D3K9A9-F1
#
_entry.id   AF-A0A5D3K9A9-F1
#
_cell.length_a   1.000
_cell.length_b   1.000
_cell.length_c   1.000
_cell.angle_alpha   90.00
_cell.angle_beta   90.00
_cell.angle_gamma   90.00
#
_symmetry.space_group_name_H-M   'P 1'
#
loop_
_entity.id
_entity.type
_entity.pdbx_description
1 polymer ?
#
loop_
_entity_poly.entity_id
_entity_poly.type
_entity_poly.pdbx_seq_one_letter_code
_entity_poly.pdbx_strand_id
1 'polypeptide(L)'
;MPTKKANYRPITLLKRALRYTSEGLHVIPVHSVRDGRCSCREGIECAKPGKHPMTPRGVKDATKDRKVIKQWWTESPDANIGIATGQISNLVVVDVDGKEGKKSLAQLFKKHGKLPRTPKVTTGNGVHYYLRPGDKSVPNSVGRLGKGIDIRGDGGYVVAPGSVHRSGKLYKFFPGRDLNDIEIARIPKSLRKAILTREPSPPVLLLPIPPSKSGRAKAYIRSALNRELERLGKAPVHQRNDTLNRCAFKVGQLLPYGLLDRTKIIRDLARAAEAIGLEDTEIGATIESGLNAGIRYPRLLPFIQSNDGHADAKMPLAPVTPDLTKNLSKLGETDTDNAQRLATRYANRIVYTSGRGWLVYKEGRWRPNATSQCIEFAKATARLIADEAQYLARDQAKAAKRAVFAQNSLSKGSLDRMLDLAKGLVGVDDGQLDADPWLFNTMNGTIDLRTGYIEPHDPGDLITQISPVAADRKAKCPKFTTFVKRITNNDKGLRRYIRKCVGYSLTGETREQVFFFCHGSSGNNGKSTLINLLRDMLGDYGCHTPTETLLTKQYDNAISNDQARLDGARMVTAIEANFNRHLDEAKIKAMTGGDKITARFMRQDFFEFTPKFKLWLVANDPPRVRGTDKALWRRIRVVPFNVEIPSAEIDKDLPNKLKQEWPRYSGLGGSWLCLLAEGGP
;
A
#
# COMPACT_ATOMS: atom_id res chain seq x y z
N MET A 1 33.41 -10.13 -52.65
CA MET A 1 33.38 -11.50 -52.08
C MET A 1 33.35 -11.43 -50.56
N PRO A 2 32.20 -11.63 -49.88
CA PRO A 2 32.14 -11.53 -48.42
C PRO A 2 31.98 -12.89 -47.72
N THR A 3 33.08 -13.25 -47.05
CA THR A 3 33.21 -13.72 -45.66
C THR A 3 32.44 -14.97 -45.17
N LYS A 4 33.26 -15.99 -44.88
CA LYS A 4 33.01 -17.21 -44.11
C LYS A 4 32.09 -16.96 -42.89
N LYS A 5 30.90 -17.59 -42.87
CA LYS A 5 30.10 -17.77 -41.66
C LYS A 5 30.78 -18.81 -40.76
N ALA A 6 31.19 -18.40 -39.57
CA ALA A 6 31.69 -19.31 -38.54
C ALA A 6 30.56 -20.22 -38.02
N ASN A 7 30.81 -21.53 -38.04
CA ASN A 7 29.93 -22.57 -37.47
C ASN A 7 29.81 -22.42 -35.95
N TYR A 8 28.69 -21.91 -35.44
CA TYR A 8 28.41 -21.81 -34.00
C TYR A 8 27.53 -23.00 -33.55
N ARG A 9 28.12 -24.05 -32.97
CA ARG A 9 27.34 -25.09 -32.26
C ARG A 9 26.78 -24.50 -30.96
N PRO A 10 25.48 -24.65 -30.65
CA PRO A 10 24.91 -24.10 -29.41
C PRO A 10 25.54 -24.79 -28.18
N ILE A 11 26.23 -24.01 -27.35
CA ILE A 11 26.80 -24.46 -26.07
C ILE A 11 25.65 -24.76 -25.09
N THR A 12 25.62 -25.96 -24.51
CA THR A 12 24.62 -26.38 -23.52
C THR A 12 24.68 -25.54 -22.23
N LEU A 13 23.56 -25.46 -21.48
CA LEU A 13 23.49 -24.72 -20.22
C LEU A 13 24.49 -25.24 -19.18
N LEU A 14 24.69 -26.56 -19.10
CA LEU A 14 25.74 -27.15 -18.26
C LEU A 14 27.14 -26.60 -18.62
N LYS A 15 27.49 -26.56 -19.90
CA LYS A 15 28.79 -26.03 -20.33
C LYS A 15 28.93 -24.54 -19.97
N ARG A 16 27.84 -23.77 -20.03
CA ARG A 16 27.83 -22.36 -19.60
C ARG A 16 27.98 -22.22 -18.08
N ALA A 17 27.25 -23.02 -17.29
CA ALA A 17 27.36 -23.04 -15.83
C ALA A 17 28.80 -23.37 -15.39
N LEU A 18 29.41 -24.41 -15.97
CA LEU A 18 30.80 -24.77 -15.71
C LEU A 18 31.78 -23.68 -16.16
N ARG A 19 31.50 -22.95 -17.25
CA ARG A 19 32.31 -21.80 -17.68
C ARG A 19 32.24 -20.66 -16.66
N TYR A 20 31.07 -20.35 -16.08
CA TYR A 20 31.00 -19.32 -15.04
C TYR A 20 31.85 -19.68 -13.81
N THR A 21 31.91 -20.96 -13.46
CA THR A 21 32.78 -21.41 -12.36
C THR A 21 34.27 -21.29 -12.64
N SER A 22 34.72 -21.43 -13.90
CA SER A 22 36.12 -21.19 -14.25
C SER A 22 36.50 -19.71 -14.12
N GLU A 23 35.54 -18.81 -14.24
CA GLU A 23 35.68 -17.37 -13.95
C GLU A 23 35.56 -17.04 -12.44
N GLY A 24 35.51 -18.06 -11.59
CA GLY A 24 35.39 -17.93 -10.13
C GLY A 24 34.00 -17.56 -9.64
N LEU A 25 32.96 -17.66 -10.49
CA LEU A 25 31.58 -17.33 -10.13
C LEU A 25 30.84 -18.55 -9.58
N HIS A 26 30.14 -18.38 -8.46
CA HIS A 26 29.32 -19.43 -7.86
C HIS A 26 27.96 -19.47 -8.55
N VAL A 27 27.56 -20.67 -8.97
CA VAL A 27 26.33 -20.86 -9.75
C VAL A 27 25.31 -21.70 -9.00
N ILE A 28 24.06 -21.54 -9.38
CA ILE A 28 22.92 -22.27 -8.82
C ILE A 28 21.87 -22.53 -9.90
N PRO A 29 21.20 -23.71 -9.93
CA PRO A 29 20.09 -23.95 -10.83
C PRO A 29 18.89 -23.09 -10.43
N VAL A 30 18.35 -22.38 -11.42
CA VAL A 30 17.14 -21.57 -11.34
C VAL A 30 16.10 -22.24 -12.21
N HIS A 31 14.83 -22.23 -11.78
CA HIS A 31 13.77 -22.83 -12.56
C HIS A 31 13.77 -22.31 -14.00
N SER A 32 13.56 -23.22 -14.94
CA SER A 32 13.42 -22.92 -16.37
C SER A 32 12.05 -22.31 -16.68
N VAL A 33 11.94 -21.66 -17.84
CA VAL A 33 10.64 -21.19 -18.37
C VAL A 33 10.49 -21.69 -19.79
N ARG A 34 9.34 -22.33 -20.05
CA ARG A 34 8.94 -22.78 -21.38
C ARG A 34 7.52 -22.30 -21.63
N ASP A 35 7.33 -21.57 -22.73
CA ASP A 35 6.02 -21.03 -23.15
C ASP A 35 5.32 -20.22 -22.03
N GLY A 36 6.10 -19.45 -21.27
CA GLY A 36 5.60 -18.62 -20.15
C GLY A 36 5.35 -19.38 -18.84
N ARG A 37 5.42 -20.72 -18.83
CA ARG A 37 5.25 -21.57 -17.65
C ARG A 37 6.59 -21.82 -16.96
N CYS A 38 6.64 -21.60 -15.64
CA CYS A 38 7.80 -21.95 -14.81
C CYS A 38 7.85 -23.46 -14.57
N SER A 39 9.04 -24.06 -14.49
CA SER A 39 9.18 -25.48 -14.13
C SER A 39 8.98 -25.79 -12.64
N CYS A 40 8.63 -24.79 -11.82
CA CYS A 40 8.24 -25.03 -10.43
C CYS A 40 6.79 -25.54 -10.35
N ARG A 41 6.39 -25.95 -9.14
CA ARG A 41 5.05 -26.52 -8.89
C ARG A 41 3.91 -25.54 -9.20
N GLU A 42 4.16 -24.25 -9.07
CA GLU A 42 3.19 -23.17 -9.36
C GLU A 42 2.97 -22.94 -10.87
N GLY A 43 3.86 -23.44 -11.73
CA GLY A 43 3.68 -23.38 -13.19
C GLY A 43 3.45 -21.97 -13.73
N ILE A 44 2.23 -21.72 -14.22
CA ILE A 44 1.79 -20.44 -14.82
C ILE A 44 1.54 -19.38 -13.74
N GLU A 45 1.13 -19.78 -12.53
CA GLU A 45 0.82 -18.88 -11.42
C GLU A 45 2.07 -18.43 -10.64
N CYS A 46 3.25 -18.93 -11.03
CA CYS A 46 4.50 -18.57 -10.40
C CYS A 46 4.72 -17.04 -10.42
N ALA A 47 4.91 -16.44 -9.24
CA ALA A 47 5.15 -15.00 -9.09
C ALA A 47 6.50 -14.52 -9.68
N LYS A 48 7.50 -15.41 -9.80
CA LYS A 48 8.87 -15.09 -10.27
C LYS A 48 9.37 -16.11 -11.32
N PRO A 49 8.64 -16.30 -12.44
CA PRO A 49 8.92 -17.39 -13.36
C PRO A 49 10.31 -17.22 -13.97
N GLY A 50 11.13 -18.26 -13.86
CA GLY A 50 12.50 -18.24 -14.40
C GLY A 50 13.52 -17.50 -13.55
N LYS A 51 13.14 -17.03 -12.35
CA LYS A 51 13.93 -16.14 -11.50
C LYS A 51 13.91 -16.55 -10.02
N HIS A 52 13.72 -17.83 -9.72
CA HIS A 52 13.89 -18.35 -8.36
C HIS A 52 14.65 -19.68 -8.36
N PRO A 53 15.51 -19.95 -7.36
CA PRO A 53 16.35 -21.14 -7.35
C PRO A 53 15.54 -22.42 -7.15
N MET A 54 16.11 -23.55 -7.59
CA MET A 54 15.54 -24.89 -7.40
C MET A 54 15.98 -25.54 -6.08
N THR A 55 17.00 -24.98 -5.43
CA THR A 55 17.63 -25.58 -4.24
C THR A 55 16.95 -25.16 -2.93
N PRO A 56 16.94 -26.00 -1.88
CA PRO A 56 16.21 -25.73 -0.64
C PRO A 56 16.64 -24.47 0.12
N ARG A 57 17.95 -24.15 0.15
CA ARG A 57 18.44 -22.92 0.82
C ARG A 57 18.60 -21.76 -0.15
N GLY A 58 18.02 -21.87 -1.35
CA GLY A 58 18.10 -20.87 -2.40
C GLY A 58 19.54 -20.50 -2.72
N VAL A 59 19.81 -19.20 -2.94
CA VAL A 59 21.15 -18.69 -3.30
C VAL A 59 22.29 -19.14 -2.39
N LYS A 60 21.99 -19.47 -1.11
CA LYS A 60 23.00 -19.96 -0.16
C LYS A 60 23.62 -21.30 -0.57
N ASP A 61 22.97 -22.05 -1.47
CA ASP A 61 23.51 -23.30 -2.03
C ASP A 61 24.41 -23.09 -3.25
N ALA A 62 24.60 -21.85 -3.74
CA ALA A 62 25.43 -21.61 -4.92
C ALA A 62 26.88 -22.11 -4.72
N THR A 63 27.41 -22.82 -5.71
CA THR A 63 28.70 -23.51 -5.59
C THR A 63 29.58 -23.33 -6.84
N LYS A 64 30.86 -23.67 -6.71
CA LYS A 64 31.79 -23.87 -7.83
C LYS A 64 32.16 -25.33 -8.03
N ASP A 65 31.65 -26.24 -7.18
CA ASP A 65 31.93 -27.66 -7.29
C ASP A 65 31.35 -28.23 -8.59
N ARG A 66 32.25 -28.63 -9.48
CA ARG A 66 31.92 -29.16 -10.81
C ARG A 66 31.12 -30.45 -10.72
N LYS A 67 31.29 -31.26 -9.68
CA LYS A 67 30.52 -32.51 -9.49
C LYS A 67 29.06 -32.18 -9.20
N VAL A 68 28.82 -31.29 -8.22
CA VAL A 68 27.47 -30.83 -7.84
C VAL A 68 26.77 -30.16 -9.01
N ILE A 69 27.47 -29.30 -9.75
CA ILE A 69 26.91 -28.60 -10.91
C ILE A 69 26.56 -29.57 -12.05
N LYS A 70 27.43 -30.54 -12.32
CA LYS A 70 27.12 -31.59 -13.31
C LYS A 70 25.88 -32.38 -12.90
N GLN A 71 25.75 -32.71 -11.61
CA GLN A 71 24.58 -33.40 -11.11
C GLN A 71 23.30 -32.58 -11.31
N TRP A 72 23.27 -31.31 -10.87
CA TRP A 72 22.10 -30.44 -11.04
C TRP A 72 21.62 -30.33 -12.49
N TRP A 73 22.54 -30.16 -13.45
CA TRP A 73 22.18 -30.09 -14.87
C TRP A 73 22.03 -31.45 -15.55
N THR A 74 22.34 -32.55 -14.88
CA THR A 74 21.93 -33.90 -15.32
C THR A 74 20.47 -34.12 -14.93
N GLU A 75 20.08 -33.73 -13.72
CA GLU A 75 18.71 -33.81 -13.20
C GLU A 75 17.77 -32.78 -13.86
N SER A 76 18.29 -31.61 -14.23
CA SER A 76 17.51 -30.52 -14.86
C SER A 76 18.30 -29.84 -15.98
N PRO A 77 18.37 -30.46 -17.18
CA PRO A 77 19.21 -29.99 -18.29
C PRO A 77 18.87 -28.61 -18.83
N ASP A 78 17.62 -28.18 -18.66
CA ASP A 78 17.07 -26.91 -19.12
C ASP A 78 17.06 -25.82 -18.05
N ALA A 79 17.54 -26.11 -16.83
CA ALA A 79 17.57 -25.15 -15.73
C ALA A 79 18.31 -23.86 -16.12
N ASN A 80 17.66 -22.73 -15.86
CA ASN A 80 18.30 -21.43 -15.96
C ASN A 80 19.49 -21.36 -14.99
N ILE A 81 20.46 -20.51 -15.29
CA ILE A 81 21.68 -20.37 -14.50
C ILE A 81 21.55 -19.12 -13.64
N GLY A 82 21.60 -19.28 -12.31
CA GLY A 82 21.82 -18.19 -11.37
C GLY A 82 23.31 -18.02 -11.07
N ILE A 83 23.79 -16.79 -10.94
CA ILE A 83 25.12 -16.47 -10.40
C ILE A 83 24.93 -15.73 -9.09
N ALA A 84 25.41 -16.31 -7.98
CA ALA A 84 25.42 -15.65 -6.68
C ALA A 84 26.33 -14.42 -6.72
N THR A 85 25.84 -13.29 -6.24
CA THR A 85 26.58 -12.03 -6.15
C THR A 85 27.11 -11.82 -4.73
N GLY A 86 27.93 -10.80 -4.58
CA GLY A 86 28.66 -10.49 -3.36
C GLY A 86 30.06 -11.08 -3.32
N GLN A 87 30.62 -11.10 -2.11
CA GLN A 87 31.96 -11.60 -1.81
C GLN A 87 32.18 -13.03 -2.28
N ILE A 88 31.15 -13.88 -2.19
CA ILE A 88 31.23 -15.29 -2.61
C ILE A 88 31.75 -15.43 -4.06
N SER A 89 31.27 -14.60 -4.99
CA SER A 89 31.73 -14.58 -6.39
C SER A 89 32.62 -13.38 -6.72
N ASN A 90 33.00 -12.58 -5.70
CA ASN A 90 33.61 -11.27 -5.86
C ASN A 90 32.91 -10.44 -6.96
N LEU A 91 31.57 -10.40 -6.94
CA LEU A 91 30.76 -9.85 -8.04
C LEU A 91 29.66 -8.94 -7.48
N VAL A 92 29.57 -7.72 -7.98
CA VAL A 92 28.43 -6.83 -7.77
C VAL A 92 27.79 -6.57 -9.11
N VAL A 93 26.46 -6.63 -9.16
CA VAL A 93 25.71 -6.32 -10.38
C VAL A 93 24.86 -5.09 -10.16
N VAL A 94 25.02 -4.11 -11.06
CA VAL A 94 24.06 -3.01 -11.21
C VAL A 94 23.00 -3.49 -12.20
N ASP A 95 21.83 -3.80 -11.68
CA ASP A 95 20.68 -4.31 -12.41
C ASP A 95 19.75 -3.14 -12.75
N VAL A 96 19.59 -2.88 -14.05
CA VAL A 96 18.88 -1.70 -14.57
C VAL A 96 17.65 -2.16 -15.32
N ASP A 97 16.48 -1.90 -14.74
CA ASP A 97 15.20 -2.40 -15.23
C ASP A 97 14.37 -1.33 -15.95
N GLY A 98 13.92 -1.66 -17.17
CA GLY A 98 12.91 -0.90 -17.90
C GLY A 98 13.36 0.49 -18.39
N LYS A 99 12.37 1.33 -18.72
CA LYS A 99 12.59 2.71 -19.17
C LYS A 99 13.01 3.63 -18.02
N GLU A 100 12.45 3.42 -16.82
CA GLU A 100 12.78 4.22 -15.62
C GLU A 100 14.20 3.95 -15.12
N GLY A 101 14.65 2.69 -15.08
CA GLY A 101 16.03 2.36 -14.74
C GLY A 101 17.04 3.03 -15.68
N LYS A 102 16.74 3.12 -16.99
CA LYS A 102 17.59 3.85 -17.94
C LYS A 102 17.68 5.35 -17.66
N LYS A 103 16.58 5.99 -17.24
CA LYS A 103 16.57 7.41 -16.83
C LYS A 103 17.40 7.62 -15.56
N SER A 104 17.17 6.79 -14.55
CA SER A 104 17.94 6.80 -13.30
C SER A 104 19.43 6.56 -13.57
N LEU A 105 19.77 5.68 -14.51
CA LEU A 105 21.17 5.39 -14.87
C LEU A 105 21.83 6.62 -15.52
N ALA A 106 21.10 7.37 -16.36
CA ALA A 106 21.60 8.61 -16.92
C ALA A 106 21.86 9.67 -15.84
N GLN A 107 20.99 9.78 -14.83
CA GLN A 107 21.19 10.67 -13.68
C GLN A 107 22.38 10.22 -12.82
N LEU A 108 22.50 8.92 -12.58
CA LEU A 108 23.62 8.32 -11.88
C LEU A 108 24.94 8.64 -12.60
N PHE A 109 24.98 8.57 -13.93
CA PHE A 109 26.15 8.93 -14.73
C PHE A 109 26.50 10.41 -14.63
N LYS A 110 25.51 11.30 -14.55
CA LYS A 110 25.74 12.73 -14.30
C LYS A 110 26.33 12.98 -12.91
N LYS A 111 25.86 12.26 -11.89
CA LYS A 111 26.24 12.49 -10.48
C LYS A 111 27.55 11.81 -10.08
N HIS A 112 27.81 10.60 -10.58
CA HIS A 112 28.92 9.75 -10.12
C HIS A 112 29.91 9.37 -11.22
N GLY A 113 29.68 9.84 -12.46
CA GLY A 113 30.43 9.45 -13.64
C GLY A 113 29.86 8.19 -14.30
N LYS A 114 30.21 7.98 -15.58
CA LYS A 114 29.82 6.77 -16.33
C LYS A 114 30.46 5.54 -15.69
N LEU A 115 29.76 4.41 -15.77
CA LEU A 115 30.36 3.12 -15.42
C LEU A 115 31.53 2.79 -16.37
N PRO A 116 32.60 2.17 -15.85
CA PRO A 116 33.70 1.72 -16.69
C PRO A 116 33.24 0.68 -17.72
N ARG A 117 34.06 0.50 -18.75
CA ARG A 117 33.86 -0.60 -19.70
C ARG A 117 34.00 -1.92 -18.91
N THR A 118 32.94 -2.73 -18.88
CA THR A 118 32.80 -3.95 -18.05
C THR A 118 31.78 -4.91 -18.66
N PRO A 119 31.73 -6.22 -18.34
CA PRO A 119 30.74 -7.12 -18.91
C PRO A 119 29.31 -6.61 -18.72
N LYS A 120 28.53 -6.70 -19.79
CA LYS A 120 27.17 -6.16 -19.86
C LYS A 120 26.25 -7.22 -20.39
N VAL A 121 25.15 -7.49 -19.68
CA VAL A 121 24.16 -8.49 -20.08
C VAL A 121 22.88 -7.77 -20.49
N THR A 122 22.32 -8.15 -21.63
CA THR A 122 20.95 -7.80 -22.01
C THR A 122 19.99 -8.77 -21.34
N THR A 123 19.03 -8.25 -20.59
CA THR A 123 17.97 -9.03 -19.95
C THR A 123 16.68 -8.93 -20.78
N GLY A 124 15.58 -9.55 -20.32
CA GLY A 124 14.29 -9.45 -21.01
C GLY A 124 13.79 -8.00 -21.19
N ASN A 125 14.02 -7.15 -20.19
CA ASN A 125 13.48 -5.78 -20.10
C ASN A 125 14.51 -4.71 -19.66
N GLY A 126 15.80 -5.07 -19.57
CA GLY A 126 16.81 -4.23 -18.93
C GLY A 126 18.24 -4.65 -19.28
N VAL A 127 19.19 -4.24 -18.44
CA VAL A 127 20.61 -4.61 -18.58
C VAL A 127 21.26 -4.83 -17.23
N HIS A 128 22.18 -5.79 -17.15
CA HIS A 128 23.08 -5.93 -16.01
C HIS A 128 24.47 -5.38 -16.35
N TYR A 129 25.09 -4.68 -15.40
CA TYR A 129 26.52 -4.34 -15.45
C TYR A 129 27.24 -5.11 -14.35
N TYR A 130 28.19 -5.96 -14.74
CA TYR A 130 28.96 -6.76 -13.80
C TYR A 130 30.18 -5.96 -13.35
N LEU A 131 30.44 -5.89 -12.05
CA LEU A 131 31.53 -5.12 -11.46
C LEU A 131 32.17 -5.91 -10.31
N ARG A 132 33.42 -5.61 -9.97
CA ARG A 132 34.07 -6.12 -8.76
C ARG A 132 33.80 -5.17 -7.58
N PRO A 133 33.41 -5.65 -6.38
CA PRO A 133 33.19 -4.81 -5.18
C PRO A 133 34.46 -4.08 -4.71
N GLY A 134 35.64 -4.62 -5.03
CA GLY A 134 36.92 -4.17 -4.50
C GLY A 134 37.08 -4.57 -3.04
N ASP A 135 37.79 -3.76 -2.26
CA ASP A 135 38.27 -4.11 -0.90
C ASP A 135 37.19 -4.11 0.20
N LYS A 136 35.95 -3.75 -0.12
CA LYS A 136 34.83 -3.71 0.83
C LYS A 136 33.64 -4.48 0.28
N SER A 137 32.96 -5.22 1.16
CA SER A 137 31.64 -5.78 0.88
C SER A 137 30.69 -4.68 0.38
N VAL A 138 29.85 -5.06 -0.59
CA VAL A 138 28.77 -4.22 -1.11
C VAL A 138 27.47 -4.97 -0.82
N PRO A 139 26.57 -4.39 0.00
CA PRO A 139 25.32 -5.05 0.35
C PRO A 139 24.38 -5.13 -0.86
N ASN A 140 23.50 -6.11 -0.84
CA ASN A 140 22.34 -6.13 -1.74
C ASN A 140 21.40 -4.97 -1.38
N SER A 141 20.91 -4.23 -2.38
CA SER A 141 19.98 -3.12 -2.16
C SER A 141 19.06 -2.92 -3.35
N VAL A 142 17.79 -2.59 -3.10
CA VAL A 142 16.79 -2.33 -4.13
C VAL A 142 16.55 -0.83 -4.22
N GLY A 143 16.57 -0.27 -5.44
CA GLY A 143 16.25 1.14 -5.71
C GLY A 143 17.16 2.21 -5.06
N ARG A 144 18.20 1.82 -4.32
CA ARG A 144 19.04 2.73 -3.52
C ARG A 144 19.70 3.83 -4.35
N LEU A 145 20.07 3.51 -5.58
CA LEU A 145 20.77 4.43 -6.48
C LEU A 145 19.83 5.13 -7.47
N GLY A 146 18.52 4.97 -7.29
CA GLY A 146 17.48 5.50 -8.15
C GLY A 146 16.45 4.42 -8.52
N LYS A 147 15.22 4.85 -8.81
CA LYS A 147 14.12 3.94 -9.18
C LYS A 147 14.51 3.09 -10.39
N GLY A 148 14.31 1.78 -10.30
CA GLY A 148 14.70 0.83 -11.36
C GLY A 148 16.21 0.56 -11.48
N ILE A 149 17.01 0.94 -10.47
CA ILE A 149 18.40 0.50 -10.30
C ILE A 149 18.51 -0.30 -9.01
N ASP A 150 18.76 -1.60 -9.18
CA ASP A 150 19.04 -2.51 -8.08
C ASP A 150 20.53 -2.83 -8.03
N ILE A 151 21.03 -3.06 -6.81
CA ILE A 151 22.38 -3.53 -6.56
C ILE A 151 22.28 -4.95 -6.04
N ARG A 152 22.75 -5.91 -6.84
CA ARG A 152 22.91 -7.30 -6.44
C ARG A 152 24.31 -7.46 -5.87
N GLY A 153 24.39 -7.42 -4.55
CA GLY A 153 25.60 -7.55 -3.75
C GLY A 153 25.57 -8.82 -2.90
N ASP A 154 26.12 -8.75 -1.69
CA ASP A 154 26.11 -9.88 -0.74
C ASP A 154 24.70 -10.40 -0.48
N GLY A 155 24.54 -11.73 -0.54
CA GLY A 155 23.26 -12.42 -0.38
C GLY A 155 22.31 -12.34 -1.59
N GLY A 156 22.70 -11.63 -2.65
CA GLY A 156 21.94 -11.55 -3.90
C GLY A 156 22.38 -12.57 -4.95
N TYR A 157 21.64 -12.63 -6.06
CA TYR A 157 22.08 -13.32 -7.28
C TYR A 157 21.43 -12.69 -8.52
N VAL A 158 21.92 -13.06 -9.69
CA VAL A 158 21.35 -12.68 -10.99
C VAL A 158 21.16 -13.90 -11.89
N VAL A 159 20.18 -13.84 -12.80
CA VAL A 159 20.07 -14.83 -13.87
C VAL A 159 21.10 -14.52 -14.96
N ALA A 160 21.87 -15.53 -15.35
CA ALA A 160 23.07 -15.41 -16.17
C ALA A 160 22.80 -15.65 -17.66
N PRO A 161 23.68 -15.15 -18.55
CA PRO A 161 23.58 -15.41 -19.98
C PRO A 161 23.53 -16.89 -20.38
N GLY A 162 22.73 -17.19 -21.41
CA GLY A 162 22.33 -18.55 -21.79
C GLY A 162 20.96 -18.95 -21.26
N SER A 163 20.50 -18.32 -20.18
CA SER A 163 19.18 -18.54 -19.58
C SER A 163 18.06 -17.88 -20.39
N VAL A 164 16.83 -18.35 -20.20
CA VAL A 164 15.61 -17.86 -20.85
C VAL A 164 14.79 -17.01 -19.88
N HIS A 165 14.47 -15.78 -20.27
CA HIS A 165 13.52 -14.93 -19.56
C HIS A 165 12.09 -15.38 -19.83
N ARG A 166 11.14 -15.09 -18.92
CA ARG A 166 9.72 -15.43 -19.09
C ARG A 166 9.10 -14.99 -20.43
N SER A 167 9.64 -13.92 -21.02
CA SER A 167 9.21 -13.40 -22.31
C SER A 167 9.78 -14.16 -23.53
N GLY A 168 10.44 -15.31 -23.32
CA GLY A 168 11.17 -16.06 -24.34
C GLY A 168 12.52 -15.44 -24.77
N LYS A 169 12.86 -14.25 -24.28
CA LYS A 169 14.13 -13.59 -24.61
C LYS A 169 15.29 -14.23 -23.87
N LEU A 170 16.41 -14.43 -24.55
CA LEU A 170 17.64 -14.93 -23.93
C LEU A 170 18.36 -13.84 -23.16
N TYR A 171 18.83 -14.19 -21.97
CA TYR A 171 19.91 -13.46 -21.32
C TYR A 171 21.16 -13.64 -22.17
N LYS A 172 21.75 -12.55 -22.65
CA LYS A 172 22.94 -12.59 -23.52
C LYS A 172 23.91 -11.48 -23.18
N PHE A 173 25.20 -11.77 -23.28
CA PHE A 173 26.21 -10.72 -23.23
C PHE A 173 26.00 -9.75 -24.40
N PHE A 174 26.24 -8.47 -24.14
CA PHE A 174 26.29 -7.45 -25.17
C PHE A 174 27.53 -7.72 -26.05
N PRO A 175 27.47 -7.54 -27.39
CA PRO A 175 28.61 -7.81 -28.26
C PRO A 175 29.88 -7.08 -27.80
N GLY A 176 31.01 -7.80 -27.71
CA GLY A 176 32.30 -7.26 -27.24
C GLY A 176 32.32 -6.90 -25.74
N ARG A 177 31.39 -7.46 -24.95
CA ARG A 177 31.24 -7.29 -23.50
C ARG A 177 30.94 -8.63 -22.80
N ASP A 178 31.37 -9.74 -23.40
CA ASP A 178 31.38 -11.06 -22.75
C ASP A 178 32.55 -11.13 -21.74
N LEU A 179 32.52 -12.08 -20.80
CA LEU A 179 33.59 -12.34 -19.83
C LEU A 179 34.93 -12.65 -20.49
N ASN A 180 34.93 -13.21 -21.71
CA ASN A 180 36.17 -13.44 -22.47
C ASN A 180 36.69 -12.18 -23.19
N ASP A 181 35.80 -11.22 -23.47
CA ASP A 181 36.16 -10.04 -24.26
C ASP A 181 36.70 -8.91 -23.38
N ILE A 182 36.29 -8.89 -22.10
CA ILE A 182 36.61 -7.82 -21.18
C ILE A 182 36.59 -8.29 -19.73
N GLU A 183 37.59 -7.87 -18.97
CA GLU A 183 37.64 -8.09 -17.53
C GLU A 183 36.50 -7.36 -16.80
N ILE A 184 36.05 -7.95 -15.69
CA ILE A 184 35.08 -7.30 -14.80
C ILE A 184 35.75 -6.12 -14.10
N ALA A 185 35.35 -4.90 -14.47
CA ALA A 185 35.91 -3.69 -13.92
C ALA A 185 35.53 -3.51 -12.44
N ARG A 186 36.38 -2.81 -11.68
CA ARG A 186 36.06 -2.42 -10.29
C ARG A 186 34.93 -1.39 -10.26
N ILE A 187 34.07 -1.49 -9.25
CA ILE A 187 33.05 -0.46 -9.02
C ILE A 187 33.72 0.90 -8.75
N PRO A 188 33.28 1.99 -9.41
CA PRO A 188 33.82 3.32 -9.14
C PRO A 188 33.74 3.69 -7.66
N LYS A 189 34.79 4.29 -7.10
CA LYS A 189 34.84 4.68 -5.67
C LYS A 189 33.67 5.59 -5.28
N SER A 190 33.29 6.51 -6.16
CA SER A 190 32.13 7.42 -6.00
C SER A 190 30.83 6.65 -5.84
N LEU A 191 30.60 5.66 -6.72
CA LEU A 191 29.41 4.81 -6.71
C LEU A 191 29.39 3.88 -5.49
N ARG A 192 30.53 3.27 -5.16
CA ARG A 192 30.68 2.44 -3.96
C ARG A 192 30.39 3.24 -2.70
N LYS A 193 30.90 4.48 -2.61
CA LYS A 193 30.60 5.38 -1.49
C LYS A 193 29.10 5.62 -1.39
N ALA A 194 28.41 5.93 -2.49
CA ALA A 194 26.96 6.15 -2.50
C ALA A 194 26.15 4.92 -2.04
N ILE A 195 26.58 3.71 -2.41
CA ILE A 195 25.95 2.46 -1.95
C ILE A 195 26.20 2.24 -0.45
N LEU A 196 27.40 2.57 0.05
CA LEU A 196 27.80 2.28 1.43
C LEU A 196 27.42 3.35 2.45
N THR A 197 27.27 4.62 2.04
CA THR A 197 26.79 5.68 2.94
C THR A 197 25.36 5.37 3.35
N ARG A 198 25.17 4.85 4.57
CA ARG A 198 23.90 4.98 5.30
C ARG A 198 23.59 6.47 5.37
N GLU A 199 22.36 6.87 5.00
CA GLU A 199 21.92 8.22 5.34
C GLU A 199 22.10 8.40 6.85
N PRO A 200 22.75 9.48 7.30
CA PRO A 200 22.92 9.73 8.72
C PRO A 200 21.54 9.74 9.40
N SER A 201 21.46 9.14 10.59
CA SER A 201 20.27 9.23 11.43
C SER A 201 19.86 10.70 11.55
N PRO A 202 18.57 11.03 11.33
CA PRO A 202 18.11 12.39 11.55
C PRO A 202 18.42 12.77 13.01
N PRO A 203 18.82 14.01 13.31
CA PRO A 203 18.81 14.49 14.69
C PRO A 203 17.38 14.31 15.25
N VAL A 204 17.27 13.70 16.43
CA VAL A 204 15.98 13.56 17.13
C VAL A 204 15.54 14.96 17.54
N LEU A 205 14.62 15.55 16.78
CA LEU A 205 13.97 16.79 17.15
C LEU A 205 13.08 16.51 18.36
N LEU A 206 13.34 17.14 19.52
CA LEU A 206 12.45 16.99 20.67
C LEU A 206 11.19 17.81 20.46
N LEU A 207 10.04 17.15 20.34
CA LEU A 207 8.74 17.80 20.26
C LEU A 207 8.27 18.22 21.66
N PRO A 208 7.86 19.49 21.85
CA PRO A 208 7.46 19.99 23.15
C PRO A 208 6.14 19.34 23.60
N ILE A 209 6.04 19.04 24.90
CA ILE A 209 4.81 18.62 25.55
C ILE A 209 4.50 19.65 26.64
N PRO A 210 3.31 20.28 26.63
CA PRO A 210 2.90 21.16 27.73
C PRO A 210 2.97 20.41 29.07
N PRO A 211 3.52 21.00 30.15
CA PRO A 211 3.63 20.34 31.45
C PRO A 211 2.30 19.75 31.93
N SER A 212 1.20 20.48 31.73
CA SER A 212 -0.17 20.08 32.05
C SER A 212 -0.67 18.83 31.29
N LYS A 213 -0.02 18.44 30.20
CA LYS A 213 -0.37 17.28 29.37
C LYS A 213 0.66 16.15 29.45
N SER A 214 1.76 16.32 30.20
CA SER A 214 2.88 15.36 30.30
C SER A 214 2.45 13.97 30.78
N GLY A 215 1.59 13.90 31.81
CA GLY A 215 1.05 12.62 32.30
C GLY A 215 0.22 11.87 31.24
N ARG A 216 -0.65 12.60 30.53
CA ARG A 216 -1.48 12.05 29.45
C ARG A 216 -0.63 11.60 28.25
N ALA A 217 0.41 12.35 27.92
CA ALA A 217 1.38 12.00 26.87
C ALA A 217 2.13 10.70 27.20
N LYS A 218 2.65 10.56 28.42
CA LYS A 218 3.30 9.33 28.89
C LYS A 218 2.38 8.12 28.79
N ALA A 219 1.15 8.24 29.27
CA ALA A 219 0.16 7.15 29.23
C ALA A 219 -0.19 6.75 27.78
N TYR A 220 -0.44 7.72 26.91
CA TYR A 220 -0.77 7.49 25.51
C TYR A 220 0.37 6.81 24.75
N ILE A 221 1.58 7.34 24.88
CA ILE A 221 2.76 6.83 24.18
C ILE A 221 3.10 5.41 24.63
N ARG A 222 3.00 5.12 25.93
CA ARG A 222 3.20 3.77 26.46
C ARG A 222 2.14 2.79 25.95
N SER A 223 0.87 3.21 25.89
CA SER A 223 -0.21 2.39 25.32
C SER A 223 0.04 2.11 23.84
N ALA A 224 0.48 3.09 23.07
CA ALA A 224 0.83 2.91 21.67
C ALA A 224 1.99 1.93 21.46
N LEU A 225 3.07 2.04 22.25
CA LEU A 225 4.18 1.08 22.17
C LEU A 225 3.72 -0.35 22.44
N ASN A 226 2.98 -0.55 23.54
CA ASN A 226 2.47 -1.88 23.90
C ASN A 226 1.61 -2.50 22.79
N ARG A 227 0.82 -1.65 22.10
CA ARG A 227 -0.06 -2.07 21.01
C ARG A 227 0.70 -2.51 19.77
N GLU A 228 1.77 -1.79 19.40
CA GLU A 228 2.63 -2.20 18.28
C GLU A 228 3.36 -3.51 18.60
N LEU A 229 3.80 -3.71 19.85
CA LEU A 229 4.40 -4.98 20.29
C LEU A 229 3.40 -6.14 20.22
N GLU A 230 2.14 -5.93 20.64
CA GLU A 230 1.08 -6.93 20.54
C GLU A 230 0.73 -7.24 19.07
N ARG A 231 0.66 -6.22 18.21
CA ARG A 231 0.43 -6.36 16.77
C ARG A 231 1.53 -7.20 16.12
N LEU A 232 2.79 -6.92 16.46
CA LEU A 232 3.93 -7.68 15.99
C LEU A 232 3.85 -9.15 16.45
N GLY A 233 3.53 -9.39 17.72
CA GLY A 233 3.38 -10.75 18.27
C GLY A 233 2.33 -11.62 17.58
N LYS A 234 1.38 -11.01 16.84
CA LYS A 234 0.31 -11.69 16.10
C LYS A 234 0.57 -11.77 14.58
N ALA A 235 1.76 -11.39 14.11
CA ALA A 235 2.04 -11.27 12.68
C ALA A 235 2.04 -12.64 11.94
N PRO A 236 1.29 -12.78 10.83
CA PRO A 236 1.30 -13.99 10.01
C PRO A 236 2.68 -14.29 9.41
N VAL A 237 3.04 -15.58 9.24
CA VAL A 237 4.37 -16.06 8.79
C VAL A 237 4.92 -15.28 7.58
N HIS A 238 4.07 -15.00 6.59
CA HIS A 238 4.46 -14.34 5.33
C HIS A 238 4.52 -12.81 5.40
N GLN A 239 4.19 -12.18 6.54
CA GLN A 239 4.17 -10.72 6.71
C GLN A 239 4.98 -10.23 7.91
N ARG A 240 5.74 -11.11 8.59
CA ARG A 240 6.42 -10.81 9.86
C ARG A 240 7.39 -9.63 9.74
N ASN A 241 8.25 -9.64 8.72
CA ASN A 241 9.24 -8.57 8.51
C ASN A 241 8.59 -7.24 8.12
N ASP A 242 7.56 -7.26 7.27
CA ASP A 242 6.79 -6.06 6.91
C ASP A 242 6.03 -5.48 8.11
N THR A 243 5.54 -6.35 8.99
CA THR A 243 4.87 -5.95 10.23
C THR A 243 5.86 -5.37 11.22
N LEU A 244 7.05 -5.97 11.36
CA LEU A 244 8.17 -5.41 12.14
C LEU A 244 8.53 -4.00 11.65
N ASN A 245 8.68 -3.82 10.33
CA ASN A 245 9.02 -2.52 9.76
C ASN A 245 7.94 -1.45 10.06
N ARG A 246 6.65 -1.80 9.89
CA ARG A 246 5.53 -0.90 10.20
C ARG A 246 5.43 -0.56 11.69
N CYS A 247 5.61 -1.55 12.57
CA CYS A 247 5.60 -1.33 14.02
C CYS A 247 6.77 -0.41 14.42
N ALA A 248 7.98 -0.68 13.92
CA ALA A 248 9.15 0.16 14.12
C ALA A 248 8.93 1.59 13.59
N PHE A 249 8.28 1.75 12.43
CA PHE A 249 7.88 3.06 11.92
C PHE A 249 6.93 3.79 12.87
N LYS A 250 5.80 3.18 13.25
CA LYS A 250 4.78 3.82 14.11
C LYS A 250 5.33 4.18 15.49
N VAL A 251 6.19 3.35 16.09
CA VAL A 251 6.90 3.69 17.34
C VAL A 251 7.92 4.80 17.10
N GLY A 252 8.63 4.77 15.97
CA GLY A 252 9.59 5.81 15.58
C GLY A 252 8.98 7.21 15.51
N GLN A 253 7.72 7.33 15.11
CA GLN A 253 6.98 8.60 15.07
C GLN A 253 6.75 9.23 16.47
N LEU A 254 6.92 8.45 17.55
CA LEU A 254 6.75 8.90 18.93
C LEU A 254 8.06 9.21 19.64
N LEU A 255 9.21 8.70 19.14
CA LEU A 255 10.52 8.97 19.71
C LEU A 255 10.84 10.46 19.87
N PRO A 256 10.43 11.34 18.93
CA PRO A 256 10.59 12.79 19.06
C PRO A 256 10.01 13.40 20.33
N TYR A 257 9.08 12.78 21.05
CA TYR A 257 8.57 13.33 22.32
C TYR A 257 9.52 13.15 23.51
N GLY A 258 10.62 12.41 23.36
CA GLY A 258 11.59 12.16 24.43
C GLY A 258 11.05 11.33 25.60
N LEU A 259 9.87 10.71 25.44
CA LEU A 259 9.20 9.91 26.48
C LEU A 259 9.47 8.40 26.34
N LEU A 260 10.18 7.98 25.30
CA LEU A 260 10.59 6.59 25.08
C LEU A 260 12.11 6.50 24.95
N ASP A 261 12.69 5.48 25.57
CA ASP A 261 14.09 5.11 25.37
C ASP A 261 14.22 4.28 24.09
N ARG A 262 14.96 4.83 23.12
CA ARG A 262 15.23 4.19 21.82
C ARG A 262 15.90 2.82 21.99
N THR A 263 16.81 2.68 22.95
CA THR A 263 17.53 1.43 23.19
C THR A 263 16.58 0.35 23.66
N LYS A 264 15.65 0.73 24.56
CA LYS A 264 14.61 -0.17 25.05
C LYS A 264 13.63 -0.56 23.94
N ILE A 265 13.18 0.37 23.11
CA ILE A 265 12.29 0.06 21.97
C ILE A 265 12.92 -0.95 21.01
N ILE A 266 14.19 -0.75 20.65
CA ILE A 266 14.90 -1.65 19.75
C ILE A 266 14.92 -3.05 20.34
N ARG A 267 15.24 -3.17 21.64
CA ARG A 267 15.26 -4.44 22.36
C ARG A 267 13.87 -5.09 22.41
N ASP A 268 12.82 -4.33 22.72
CA ASP A 268 11.46 -4.85 22.86
C ASP A 268 10.91 -5.32 21.51
N LEU A 269 11.16 -4.57 20.42
CA LEU A 269 10.79 -4.97 19.06
C LEU A 269 11.60 -6.19 18.58
N ALA A 270 12.89 -6.25 18.89
CA ALA A 270 13.74 -7.38 18.52
C ALA A 270 13.27 -8.68 19.18
N ARG A 271 13.05 -8.68 20.49
CA ARG A 271 12.48 -9.84 21.19
C ARG A 271 11.13 -10.27 20.65
N ALA A 272 10.24 -9.30 20.35
CA ALA A 272 8.94 -9.61 19.79
C ALA A 272 9.05 -10.23 18.38
N ALA A 273 10.02 -9.78 17.58
CA ALA A 273 10.34 -10.33 16.26
C ALA A 273 10.95 -11.74 16.34
N GLU A 274 11.88 -11.97 17.25
CA GLU A 274 12.49 -13.27 17.52
C GLU A 274 11.43 -14.29 17.99
N ALA A 275 10.53 -13.87 18.90
CA ALA A 275 9.47 -14.73 19.43
C ALA A 275 8.48 -15.21 18.36
N ILE A 276 8.33 -14.45 17.27
CA ILE A 276 7.53 -14.87 16.11
C ILE A 276 8.39 -15.54 15.03
N GLY A 277 9.65 -15.88 15.28
CA GLY A 277 10.49 -16.66 14.36
C GLY A 277 11.09 -15.89 13.19
N LEU A 278 11.43 -14.61 13.36
CA LEU A 278 12.34 -13.90 12.45
C LEU A 278 13.81 -14.23 12.81
N GLU A 279 14.69 -14.34 11.81
CA GLU A 279 16.12 -14.59 12.01
C GLU A 279 16.88 -13.30 12.39
N ASP A 280 17.81 -13.40 13.35
CA ASP A 280 18.55 -12.28 13.96
C ASP A 280 19.25 -11.33 12.97
N THR A 281 19.67 -11.83 11.81
CA THR A 281 20.55 -11.08 10.89
C THR A 281 19.89 -9.87 10.22
N GLU A 282 18.56 -9.81 10.16
CA GLU A 282 17.82 -8.71 9.49
C GLU A 282 16.97 -7.87 10.46
N ILE A 283 16.65 -8.38 11.66
CA ILE A 283 15.78 -7.74 12.64
C ILE A 283 16.29 -6.35 13.01
N GLY A 284 17.57 -6.25 13.40
CA GLY A 284 18.17 -4.98 13.80
C GLY A 284 18.12 -3.92 12.69
N ALA A 285 18.42 -4.31 11.45
CA ALA A 285 18.41 -3.41 10.30
C ALA A 285 16.99 -2.93 9.95
N THR A 286 15.99 -3.82 10.02
CA THR A 286 14.58 -3.49 9.78
C THR A 286 14.05 -2.53 10.85
N ILE A 287 14.37 -2.77 12.12
CA ILE A 287 13.98 -1.90 13.24
C ILE A 287 14.64 -0.53 13.09
N GLU A 288 15.95 -0.47 12.85
CA GLU A 288 16.64 0.81 12.65
C GLU A 288 16.07 1.59 11.48
N SER A 289 15.79 0.92 10.36
CA SER A 289 15.18 1.53 9.18
C SER A 289 13.80 2.10 9.50
N GLY A 290 12.92 1.29 10.10
CA GLY A 290 11.57 1.71 10.47
C GLY A 290 11.58 2.86 11.47
N LEU A 291 12.35 2.77 12.56
CA LEU A 291 12.46 3.84 13.56
C LEU A 291 12.98 5.13 12.94
N ASN A 292 14.03 5.07 12.12
CA ASN A 292 14.60 6.25 11.48
C ASN A 292 13.66 6.86 10.44
N ALA A 293 12.84 6.05 9.76
CA ALA A 293 11.76 6.55 8.92
C ALA A 293 10.67 7.21 9.77
N GLY A 294 10.24 6.60 10.88
CA GLY A 294 9.24 7.16 11.79
C GLY A 294 9.68 8.49 12.42
N ILE A 295 10.95 8.60 12.86
CA ILE A 295 11.53 9.84 13.41
C ILE A 295 11.46 10.99 12.39
N ARG A 296 11.58 10.70 11.09
CA ARG A 296 11.44 11.71 10.03
C ARG A 296 10.01 12.22 9.87
N TYR A 297 9.02 11.46 10.34
CA TYR A 297 7.60 11.74 10.20
C TYR A 297 6.87 11.66 11.55
N PRO A 298 7.22 12.50 12.55
CA PRO A 298 6.60 12.45 13.86
C PRO A 298 5.09 12.67 13.78
N ARG A 299 4.34 11.87 14.52
CA ARG A 299 2.88 12.00 14.61
C ARG A 299 2.50 12.92 15.77
N LEU A 300 1.55 13.83 15.56
CA LEU A 300 1.08 14.74 16.61
C LEU A 300 0.22 14.00 17.63
N LEU A 301 0.41 14.29 18.92
CA LEU A 301 -0.46 13.74 19.98
C LEU A 301 -1.85 14.39 19.89
N PRO A 302 -2.94 13.61 19.81
CA PRO A 302 -4.28 14.13 19.50
C PRO A 302 -4.80 15.22 20.46
N PHE A 303 -4.38 15.15 21.73
CA PHE A 303 -4.81 16.04 22.80
C PHE A 303 -3.89 17.24 23.02
N ILE A 304 -2.84 17.39 22.21
CA ILE A 304 -2.05 18.63 22.14
C ILE A 304 -2.69 19.61 21.15
N GLN A 305 -3.63 19.17 20.30
CA GLN A 305 -4.31 19.99 19.29
C GLN A 305 -5.65 20.61 19.72
N SER A 306 -6.05 20.54 21.00
CA SER A 306 -7.36 21.06 21.43
C SER A 306 -7.23 22.41 22.14
N ASN A 307 -7.36 23.48 21.35
CA ASN A 307 -7.85 24.85 21.60
C ASN A 307 -7.59 25.53 20.23
N ASP A 308 -8.54 25.61 19.29
CA ASP A 308 -9.73 26.45 19.35
C ASP A 308 -10.82 25.95 18.38
N GLY A 309 -12.08 26.21 18.74
CA GLY A 309 -13.23 26.02 17.86
C GLY A 309 -13.32 27.08 16.77
N HIS A 310 -13.98 26.71 15.67
CA HIS A 310 -14.49 27.56 14.59
C HIS A 310 -13.57 28.67 14.04
N ALA A 311 -12.86 28.37 12.96
CA ALA A 311 -12.57 29.35 11.93
C ALA A 311 -12.63 28.68 10.55
N ASP A 312 -13.36 29.33 9.64
CA ASP A 312 -13.29 29.10 8.21
C ASP A 312 -11.84 29.01 7.69
N ALA A 313 -11.65 28.11 6.73
CA ALA A 313 -10.62 28.07 5.71
C ALA A 313 -9.48 29.12 5.81
N LYS A 314 -8.48 28.88 6.66
CA LYS A 314 -7.09 29.23 6.34
C LYS A 314 -6.33 27.93 6.11
N MET A 315 -5.91 27.73 4.86
CA MET A 315 -4.99 26.67 4.42
C MET A 315 -3.89 26.40 5.46
N PRO A 316 -3.50 25.15 5.72
CA PRO A 316 -2.56 24.88 6.79
C PRO A 316 -1.18 25.46 6.42
N LEU A 317 -0.69 26.34 7.29
CA LEU A 317 0.71 26.75 7.37
C LEU A 317 1.57 25.48 7.27
N ALA A 318 2.52 25.44 6.33
CA ALA A 318 3.50 24.35 6.29
C ALA A 318 4.15 24.23 7.69
N PRO A 319 4.63 23.06 8.12
CA PRO A 319 5.49 23.02 9.30
C PRO A 319 6.71 23.93 9.04
N VAL A 320 6.82 25.02 9.81
CA VAL A 320 7.91 26.02 9.72
C VAL A 320 8.89 25.88 10.87
N THR A 321 9.00 24.70 11.48
CA THR A 321 9.90 24.53 12.63
C THR A 321 11.33 24.93 12.23
N PRO A 322 12.04 25.74 13.03
CA PRO A 322 13.40 26.21 12.73
C PRO A 322 14.35 25.10 12.25
N ASP A 323 14.29 23.92 12.89
CA ASP A 323 15.13 22.79 12.51
C ASP A 323 14.79 22.15 11.16
N LEU A 324 13.51 22.11 10.80
CA LEU A 324 13.10 21.67 9.47
C LEU A 324 13.63 22.65 8.42
N THR A 325 13.45 23.96 8.64
CA THR A 325 13.95 25.00 7.73
C THR A 325 15.48 24.96 7.62
N LYS A 326 16.20 24.76 8.75
CA LYS A 326 17.65 24.56 8.78
C LYS A 326 18.13 23.29 8.08
N ASN A 327 17.33 22.22 8.11
CA ASN A 327 17.68 21.00 7.37
C ASN A 327 17.44 21.17 5.87
N LEU A 328 16.33 21.79 5.49
CA LEU A 328 16.02 22.08 4.09
C LEU A 328 16.95 23.12 3.48
N SER A 329 17.55 24.01 4.29
CA SER A 329 18.54 24.97 3.81
C SER A 329 19.78 24.32 3.20
N LYS A 330 20.07 23.06 3.55
CA LYS A 330 21.18 22.27 2.99
C LYS A 330 20.94 21.80 1.55
N LEU A 331 19.69 21.83 1.08
CA LEU A 331 19.34 21.45 -0.29
C LEU A 331 19.77 22.52 -1.29
N GLY A 332 19.93 22.13 -2.55
CA GLY A 332 20.34 23.02 -3.63
C GLY A 332 19.21 23.92 -4.16
N GLU A 333 19.52 24.62 -5.24
CA GLU A 333 18.62 25.52 -5.98
C GLU A 333 18.13 24.89 -7.29
N THR A 334 17.53 23.70 -7.21
CA THR A 334 16.94 23.01 -8.38
C THR A 334 15.46 22.68 -8.17
N ASP A 335 14.73 22.41 -9.25
CA ASP A 335 13.33 21.95 -9.16
C ASP A 335 13.19 20.60 -8.44
N THR A 336 14.24 19.75 -8.50
CA THR A 336 14.30 18.49 -7.74
C THR A 336 14.42 18.76 -6.24
N ASP A 337 15.23 19.75 -5.84
CA ASP A 337 15.32 20.17 -4.45
C ASP A 337 14.00 20.80 -3.97
N ASN A 338 13.32 21.56 -4.83
CA ASN A 338 11.98 22.09 -4.55
C ASN A 338 10.95 20.98 -4.32
N ALA A 339 10.96 19.94 -5.16
CA ALA A 339 10.11 18.77 -4.97
C ALA A 339 10.42 18.06 -3.63
N GLN A 340 11.70 17.95 -3.27
CA GLN A 340 12.10 17.40 -1.98
C GLN A 340 11.63 18.27 -0.80
N ARG A 341 11.70 19.60 -0.91
CA ARG A 341 11.16 20.53 0.10
C ARG A 341 9.66 20.32 0.28
N LEU A 342 8.92 20.25 -0.82
CA LEU A 342 7.47 20.04 -0.80
C LEU A 342 7.13 18.71 -0.13
N ALA A 343 7.74 17.61 -0.61
CA ALA A 343 7.52 16.27 -0.07
C ALA A 343 7.86 16.20 1.42
N THR A 344 8.98 16.79 1.85
CA THR A 344 9.41 16.77 3.25
C THR A 344 8.44 17.54 4.15
N ARG A 345 7.93 18.70 3.70
CA ARG A 345 6.99 19.52 4.48
C ARG A 345 5.60 18.90 4.57
N TYR A 346 5.18 18.14 3.55
CA TYR A 346 3.78 17.71 3.39
C TYR A 346 3.58 16.20 3.19
N ALA A 347 4.55 15.34 3.52
CA ALA A 347 4.45 13.89 3.34
C ALA A 347 3.22 13.23 3.99
N ASN A 348 2.68 13.81 5.06
CA ASN A 348 1.47 13.35 5.74
C ASN A 348 0.18 14.10 5.31
N ARG A 349 0.29 14.95 4.29
CA ARG A 349 -0.78 15.81 3.77
C ARG A 349 -1.05 15.60 2.30
N ILE A 350 -0.06 15.18 1.52
CA ILE A 350 -0.19 14.90 0.08
C ILE A 350 0.34 13.51 -0.25
N VAL A 351 -0.36 12.82 -1.13
CA VAL A 351 0.14 11.64 -1.85
C VAL A 351 -0.28 11.73 -3.30
N TYR A 352 0.42 11.01 -4.17
CA TYR A 352 0.08 10.88 -5.57
C TYR A 352 -0.10 9.41 -5.94
N THR A 353 -1.12 9.11 -6.72
CA THR A 353 -1.37 7.78 -7.29
C THR A 353 -1.50 7.90 -8.81
N SER A 354 -1.15 6.84 -9.53
CA SER A 354 -1.31 6.80 -10.98
C SER A 354 -2.77 6.82 -11.42
N GLY A 355 -3.66 6.12 -10.69
CA GLY A 355 -5.07 6.00 -11.05
C GLY A 355 -5.93 7.16 -10.55
N ARG A 356 -5.69 7.68 -9.34
CA ARG A 356 -6.53 8.74 -8.73
C ARG A 356 -5.88 10.13 -8.71
N GLY A 357 -4.64 10.28 -9.16
CA GLY A 357 -3.93 11.56 -9.22
C GLY A 357 -3.47 12.04 -7.83
N TRP A 358 -3.58 13.35 -7.58
CA TRP A 358 -3.23 13.96 -6.28
C TRP A 358 -4.33 13.77 -5.24
N LEU A 359 -3.95 13.26 -4.07
CA LEU A 359 -4.82 13.17 -2.90
C LEU A 359 -4.28 14.03 -1.76
N VAL A 360 -5.20 14.66 -1.01
CA VAL A 360 -4.88 15.43 0.19
C VAL A 360 -5.51 14.81 1.43
N TYR A 361 -4.72 14.71 2.50
CA TYR A 361 -5.22 14.24 3.78
C TYR A 361 -5.95 15.35 4.54
N LYS A 362 -7.27 15.16 4.71
CA LYS A 362 -8.16 16.10 5.37
C LYS A 362 -9.30 15.35 6.05
N GLU A 363 -9.68 15.79 7.26
CA GLU A 363 -10.82 15.23 8.00
C GLU A 363 -10.71 13.70 8.18
N GLY A 364 -9.52 13.21 8.52
CA GLY A 364 -9.28 11.80 8.82
C GLY A 364 -9.18 10.86 7.61
N ARG A 365 -9.18 11.38 6.37
CA ARG A 365 -9.07 10.55 5.15
C ARG A 365 -8.32 11.25 4.02
N TRP A 366 -7.90 10.46 3.03
CA TRP A 366 -7.34 10.96 1.77
C TRP A 366 -8.44 11.29 0.77
N ARG A 367 -8.45 12.53 0.27
CA ARG A 367 -9.42 13.01 -0.72
C ARG A 367 -8.79 13.18 -2.10
N PRO A 368 -9.36 12.61 -3.17
CA PRO A 368 -8.87 12.79 -4.53
C PRO A 368 -9.16 14.19 -5.09
N ASN A 369 -8.75 14.42 -6.35
CA ASN A 369 -8.97 15.67 -7.08
C ASN A 369 -8.36 16.90 -6.39
N ALA A 370 -7.19 16.72 -5.76
CA ALA A 370 -6.60 17.72 -4.88
C ALA A 370 -5.46 18.54 -5.51
N THR A 371 -5.41 18.64 -6.84
CA THR A 371 -4.34 19.32 -7.57
C THR A 371 -4.20 20.79 -7.16
N SER A 372 -5.32 21.53 -7.05
CA SER A 372 -5.30 22.95 -6.66
C SER A 372 -4.73 23.14 -5.26
N GLN A 373 -5.07 22.27 -4.30
CA GLN A 373 -4.52 22.29 -2.95
C GLN A 373 -3.02 21.98 -2.96
N CYS A 374 -2.57 21.06 -3.82
CA CYS A 374 -1.15 20.76 -3.96
C CYS A 374 -0.37 21.94 -4.55
N ILE A 375 -0.94 22.69 -5.50
CA ILE A 375 -0.36 23.94 -6.01
C ILE A 375 -0.19 24.96 -4.88
N GLU A 376 -1.19 25.07 -4.00
CA GLU A 376 -1.11 25.94 -2.84
C GLU A 376 -0.02 25.52 -1.84
N PHE A 377 0.18 24.23 -1.62
CA PHE A 377 1.32 23.73 -0.84
C PHE A 377 2.68 23.98 -1.52
N ALA A 378 2.74 23.92 -2.86
CA ALA A 378 3.93 24.26 -3.63
C ALA A 378 4.27 25.76 -3.49
N LYS A 379 3.27 26.66 -3.57
CA LYS A 379 3.45 28.10 -3.33
C LYS A 379 3.95 28.37 -1.92
N ALA A 380 3.33 27.74 -0.91
CA ALA A 380 3.77 27.86 0.47
C ALA A 380 5.21 27.39 0.66
N THR A 381 5.56 26.25 0.06
CA THR A 381 6.93 25.71 0.06
C THR A 381 7.92 26.72 -0.54
N ALA A 382 7.60 27.28 -1.71
CA ALA A 382 8.47 28.25 -2.39
C ALA A 382 8.72 29.51 -1.55
N ARG A 383 7.69 30.04 -0.86
CA ARG A 383 7.83 31.20 0.04
C ARG A 383 8.78 30.90 1.20
N LEU A 384 8.67 29.71 1.78
CA LEU A 384 9.50 29.29 2.92
C LEU A 384 10.98 29.03 2.56
N ILE A 385 11.33 29.03 1.27
CA ILE A 385 12.75 28.95 0.85
C ILE A 385 13.50 30.21 1.26
N ALA A 386 12.84 31.37 1.30
CA ALA A 386 13.47 32.61 1.73
C ALA A 386 13.99 32.51 3.17
N ASP A 387 13.22 31.86 4.04
CA ASP A 387 13.60 31.62 5.44
C ASP A 387 14.81 30.68 5.59
N GLU A 388 15.20 29.95 4.54
CA GLU A 388 16.41 29.13 4.56
C GLU A 388 17.69 29.97 4.50
N ALA A 389 17.63 31.17 3.94
CA ALA A 389 18.78 32.05 3.74
C ALA A 389 19.46 32.44 5.07
N GLN A 390 18.69 32.59 6.15
CA GLN A 390 19.22 32.91 7.49
C GLN A 390 20.21 31.84 8.00
N TYR A 391 20.04 30.58 7.56
CA TYR A 391 20.92 29.48 7.94
C TYR A 391 22.16 29.34 7.03
N LEU A 392 22.25 30.18 6.00
CA LEU A 392 23.39 30.29 5.09
C LEU A 392 24.21 31.56 5.36
N ALA A 393 23.87 32.34 6.40
CA ALA A 393 24.40 33.69 6.65
C ALA A 393 25.93 33.80 6.74
N ARG A 394 26.64 32.70 7.05
CA ARG A 394 28.12 32.65 7.02
C ARG A 394 28.71 32.78 5.60
N ASP A 395 27.88 32.59 4.57
CA ASP A 395 28.19 32.73 3.15
C ASP A 395 27.13 33.66 2.52
N GLN A 396 27.39 34.96 2.56
CA GLN A 396 26.45 35.98 2.09
C GLN A 396 26.08 35.81 0.62
N ALA A 397 27.01 35.34 -0.22
CA ALA A 397 26.74 35.06 -1.63
C ALA A 397 25.72 33.91 -1.80
N LYS A 398 25.86 32.83 -1.04
CA LYS A 398 24.87 31.74 -1.04
C LYS A 398 23.52 32.17 -0.46
N ALA A 399 23.51 32.96 0.61
CA ALA A 399 22.28 33.48 1.20
C ALA A 399 21.50 34.36 0.20
N ALA A 400 22.19 35.28 -0.49
CA ALA A 400 21.59 36.11 -1.54
C ALA A 400 21.06 35.27 -2.70
N LYS A 401 21.83 34.28 -3.17
CA LYS A 401 21.40 33.33 -4.21
C LYS A 401 20.14 32.56 -3.80
N ARG A 402 20.05 32.12 -2.53
CA ARG A 402 18.87 31.41 -1.99
C ARG A 402 17.62 32.29 -1.99
N ALA A 403 17.75 33.56 -1.61
CA ALA A 403 16.63 34.51 -1.63
C ALA A 403 16.10 34.74 -3.05
N VAL A 404 16.99 34.90 -4.04
CA VAL A 404 16.60 35.01 -5.46
C VAL A 404 15.93 33.72 -5.95
N PHE A 405 16.47 32.56 -5.59
CA PHE A 405 15.88 31.27 -5.94
C PHE A 405 14.47 31.08 -5.37
N ALA A 406 14.22 31.55 -4.14
CA ALA A 406 12.89 31.52 -3.54
C ALA A 406 11.85 32.27 -4.40
N GLN A 407 12.20 33.47 -4.87
CA GLN A 407 11.32 34.27 -5.75
C GLN A 407 11.07 33.56 -7.09
N ASN A 408 12.12 33.04 -7.71
CA ASN A 408 12.00 32.31 -8.99
C ASN A 408 11.19 31.01 -8.87
N SER A 409 11.14 30.42 -7.67
CA SER A 409 10.37 29.20 -7.38
C SER A 409 8.85 29.44 -7.35
N LEU A 410 8.39 30.69 -7.33
CA LEU A 410 6.96 31.04 -7.38
C LEU A 410 6.39 31.10 -8.81
N SER A 411 7.23 31.04 -9.84
CA SER A 411 6.74 31.04 -11.22
C SER A 411 5.90 29.79 -11.50
N LYS A 412 4.86 29.92 -12.36
CA LYS A 412 3.99 28.79 -12.74
C LYS A 412 4.80 27.57 -13.21
N GLY A 413 5.78 27.78 -14.10
CA GLY A 413 6.62 26.70 -14.59
C GLY A 413 7.43 26.00 -13.48
N SER A 414 7.94 26.76 -12.50
CA SER A 414 8.64 26.19 -11.35
C SER A 414 7.71 25.37 -10.44
N LEU A 415 6.49 25.86 -10.20
CA LEU A 415 5.47 25.15 -9.41
C LEU A 415 5.03 23.84 -10.08
N ASP A 416 4.79 23.88 -11.40
CA ASP A 416 4.40 22.69 -12.17
C ASP A 416 5.50 21.63 -12.14
N ARG A 417 6.77 22.03 -12.33
CA ARG A 417 7.92 21.12 -12.24
C ARG A 417 8.15 20.57 -10.83
N MET A 418 7.98 21.41 -9.80
CA MET A 418 8.04 20.99 -8.39
C MET A 418 7.02 19.89 -8.11
N LEU A 419 5.77 20.07 -8.52
CA LEU A 419 4.72 19.07 -8.35
C LEU A 419 5.01 17.80 -9.15
N ASP A 420 5.36 17.92 -10.43
CA ASP A 420 5.61 16.75 -11.27
C ASP A 420 6.73 15.87 -10.72
N LEU A 421 7.83 16.48 -10.27
CA LEU A 421 8.94 15.77 -9.64
C LEU A 421 8.57 15.21 -8.26
N ALA A 422 7.69 15.89 -7.50
CA ALA A 422 7.24 15.42 -6.19
C ALA A 422 6.39 14.15 -6.25
N LYS A 423 5.72 13.86 -7.39
CA LYS A 423 4.94 12.61 -7.58
C LYS A 423 5.76 11.36 -7.26
N GLY A 424 7.06 11.35 -7.59
CA GLY A 424 7.94 10.22 -7.31
C GLY A 424 8.36 10.10 -5.83
N LEU A 425 8.22 11.17 -5.05
CA LEU A 425 8.62 11.25 -3.64
C LEU A 425 7.46 10.96 -2.68
N VAL A 426 6.23 11.27 -3.09
CA VAL A 426 4.99 11.00 -2.32
C VAL A 426 4.06 10.02 -3.04
N GLY A 427 4.64 9.21 -3.93
CA GLY A 427 3.92 8.22 -4.71
C GLY A 427 3.46 7.04 -3.87
N VAL A 428 2.19 6.66 -4.04
CA VAL A 428 1.53 5.51 -3.42
C VAL A 428 0.89 4.69 -4.53
N ASP A 429 0.95 3.37 -4.46
CA ASP A 429 0.27 2.51 -5.42
C ASP A 429 -1.24 2.52 -5.14
N ASP A 430 -2.08 2.57 -6.18
CA ASP A 430 -3.55 2.63 -6.03
C ASP A 430 -4.09 1.47 -5.15
N GLY A 431 -3.47 0.29 -5.20
CA GLY A 431 -3.85 -0.87 -4.38
C GLY A 431 -3.51 -0.77 -2.89
N GLN A 432 -2.70 0.21 -2.48
CA GLN A 432 -2.41 0.49 -1.07
C GLN A 432 -3.50 1.34 -0.42
N LEU A 433 -4.33 2.03 -1.21
CA LEU A 433 -5.49 2.77 -0.70
C LEU A 433 -6.56 1.80 -0.20
N ASP A 434 -7.10 2.09 0.99
CA ASP A 434 -8.11 1.26 1.66
C ASP A 434 -7.71 -0.23 1.76
N ALA A 435 -6.41 -0.54 1.85
CA ALA A 435 -5.91 -1.90 1.66
C ALA A 435 -6.29 -2.89 2.78
N ASP A 436 -6.37 -2.44 4.03
CA ASP A 436 -6.78 -3.31 5.15
C ASP A 436 -8.31 -3.40 5.23
N PRO A 437 -8.93 -4.57 4.97
CA PRO A 437 -10.38 -4.72 5.01
C PRO A 437 -10.97 -4.61 6.42
N TRP A 438 -10.15 -4.60 7.47
CA TRP A 438 -10.61 -4.56 8.86
C TRP A 438 -10.51 -3.18 9.50
N LEU A 439 -9.81 -2.23 8.88
CA LEU A 439 -9.81 -0.85 9.36
C LEU A 439 -11.10 -0.16 8.91
N PHE A 440 -11.91 0.34 9.83
CA PHE A 440 -13.15 1.04 9.54
C PHE A 440 -13.09 2.46 10.07
N ASN A 441 -13.05 3.42 9.15
CA ASN A 441 -12.80 4.81 9.52
C ASN A 441 -14.09 5.55 9.89
N THR A 442 -14.07 6.28 11.00
CA THR A 442 -15.22 7.01 11.55
C THR A 442 -14.83 8.44 11.89
N MET A 443 -15.80 9.33 12.10
CA MET A 443 -15.52 10.75 12.34
C MET A 443 -14.48 11.03 13.43
N ASN A 444 -14.45 10.25 14.52
CA ASN A 444 -13.54 10.45 15.66
C ASN A 444 -12.33 9.50 15.70
N GLY A 445 -12.13 8.66 14.68
CA GLY A 445 -10.98 7.76 14.59
C GLY A 445 -11.21 6.55 13.71
N THR A 446 -10.18 5.72 13.59
CA THR A 446 -10.20 4.48 12.82
C THR A 446 -10.39 3.29 13.78
N ILE A 447 -11.39 2.45 13.51
CA ILE A 447 -11.66 1.23 14.28
C ILE A 447 -10.91 0.06 13.64
N ASP A 448 -10.13 -0.70 14.41
CA ASP A 448 -9.73 -2.04 13.98
C ASP A 448 -10.84 -3.03 14.35
N LEU A 449 -11.59 -3.50 13.35
CA LEU A 449 -12.74 -4.39 13.55
C LEU A 449 -12.37 -5.77 14.13
N ARG A 450 -11.09 -6.16 14.12
CA ARG A 450 -10.63 -7.41 14.76
C ARG A 450 -10.63 -7.29 16.29
N THR A 451 -10.33 -6.10 16.79
CA THR A 451 -10.13 -5.83 18.23
C THR A 451 -11.22 -4.95 18.83
N GLY A 452 -11.92 -4.17 18.00
CA GLY A 452 -12.88 -3.16 18.41
C GLY A 452 -12.23 -1.92 19.04
N TYR A 453 -10.90 -1.75 18.93
CA TYR A 453 -10.21 -0.54 19.40
C TYR A 453 -10.35 0.59 18.39
N ILE A 454 -10.51 1.79 18.93
CA ILE A 454 -10.59 3.05 18.17
C ILE A 454 -9.25 3.75 18.33
N GLU A 455 -8.56 3.98 17.22
CA GLU A 455 -7.31 4.74 17.15
C GLU A 455 -7.57 6.14 16.59
N PRO A 456 -6.79 7.17 16.97
CA PRO A 456 -6.80 8.43 16.25
C PRO A 456 -6.45 8.23 14.79
N HIS A 457 -7.04 9.07 13.94
CA HIS A 457 -6.78 9.12 12.51
C HIS A 457 -5.28 9.17 12.17
N ASP A 458 -4.83 8.22 11.34
CA ASP A 458 -3.46 8.13 10.86
C ASP A 458 -3.42 8.23 9.33
N PRO A 459 -2.75 9.24 8.74
CA PRO A 459 -2.53 9.32 7.30
C PRO A 459 -1.85 8.08 6.71
N GLY A 460 -1.05 7.37 7.52
CA GLY A 460 -0.36 6.15 7.11
C GLY A 460 -1.28 4.94 6.89
N ASP A 461 -2.53 4.99 7.35
CA ASP A 461 -3.51 3.93 7.10
C ASP A 461 -4.07 3.99 5.66
N LEU A 462 -3.78 5.07 4.91
CA LEU A 462 -4.12 5.23 3.49
C LEU A 462 -5.62 5.06 3.17
N ILE A 463 -6.48 5.40 4.13
CA ILE A 463 -7.93 5.28 3.98
C ILE A 463 -8.50 6.49 3.23
N THR A 464 -9.31 6.26 2.21
CA THR A 464 -10.02 7.32 1.45
C THR A 464 -11.49 7.47 1.86
N GLN A 465 -12.01 6.53 2.64
CA GLN A 465 -13.42 6.45 3.04
C GLN A 465 -13.61 6.88 4.51
N ILE A 466 -14.78 7.42 4.86
CA ILE A 466 -15.16 7.65 6.26
C ILE A 466 -16.66 7.48 6.47
N SER A 467 -17.03 6.97 7.64
CA SER A 467 -18.39 7.04 8.16
C SER A 467 -18.62 8.37 8.90
N PRO A 468 -19.74 9.08 8.67
CA PRO A 468 -20.12 10.29 9.39
C PRO A 468 -20.49 10.05 10.86
N VAL A 469 -20.60 8.79 11.30
CA VAL A 469 -21.01 8.41 12.65
C VAL A 469 -19.77 8.06 13.47
N ALA A 470 -19.59 8.72 14.61
CA ALA A 470 -18.45 8.45 15.49
C ALA A 470 -18.56 7.07 16.18
N ALA A 471 -17.40 6.50 16.50
CA ALA A 471 -17.29 5.27 17.26
C ALA A 471 -17.35 5.56 18.77
N ASP A 472 -18.28 4.93 19.48
CA ASP A 472 -18.44 5.00 20.93
C ASP A 472 -18.98 3.67 21.48
N ARG A 473 -18.18 2.98 22.30
CA ARG A 473 -18.55 1.69 22.90
C ARG A 473 -19.59 1.79 24.01
N LYS A 474 -19.82 2.99 24.56
CA LYS A 474 -20.71 3.24 25.70
C LYS A 474 -22.05 3.84 25.30
N ALA A 475 -22.18 4.17 24.03
CA ALA A 475 -23.40 4.60 23.39
C ALA A 475 -24.64 3.80 23.83
N LYS A 476 -25.77 4.49 23.98
CA LYS A 476 -27.08 3.87 24.16
C LYS A 476 -27.98 4.34 23.02
N CYS A 477 -28.59 3.40 22.28
CA CYS A 477 -29.55 3.70 21.19
C CYS A 477 -30.93 3.09 21.47
N PRO A 478 -31.67 3.57 22.49
CA PRO A 478 -32.94 2.95 22.88
C PRO A 478 -34.01 2.98 21.77
N LYS A 479 -34.16 4.07 21.00
CA LYS A 479 -35.12 4.14 19.90
C LYS A 479 -34.74 3.16 18.79
N PHE A 480 -33.45 3.07 18.46
CA PHE A 480 -32.96 2.10 17.49
C PHE A 480 -33.18 0.65 17.97
N THR A 481 -32.89 0.34 19.22
CA THR A 481 -33.14 -0.98 19.80
C THR A 481 -34.63 -1.33 19.76
N THR A 482 -35.51 -0.39 20.12
CA THR A 482 -36.97 -0.56 20.02
C THR A 482 -37.42 -0.77 18.58
N PHE A 483 -36.88 0.00 17.63
CA PHE A 483 -37.15 -0.16 16.21
C PHE A 483 -36.75 -1.56 15.71
N VAL A 484 -35.53 -2.02 16.02
CA VAL A 484 -35.07 -3.36 15.62
C VAL A 484 -35.93 -4.45 16.26
N LYS A 485 -36.32 -4.30 17.53
CA LYS A 485 -37.27 -5.23 18.17
C LYS A 485 -38.61 -5.23 17.44
N ARG A 486 -39.14 -4.08 17.03
CA ARG A 486 -40.42 -4.00 16.31
C ARG A 486 -40.36 -4.72 14.96
N ILE A 487 -39.36 -4.43 14.12
CA ILE A 487 -39.25 -5.01 12.77
C ILE A 487 -38.92 -6.52 12.77
N THR A 488 -38.42 -7.04 13.90
CA THR A 488 -38.09 -8.46 14.07
C THR A 488 -39.13 -9.22 14.90
N ASN A 489 -40.25 -8.59 15.28
CA ASN A 489 -41.20 -9.11 16.27
C ASN A 489 -40.52 -9.60 17.56
N ASN A 490 -39.45 -8.91 17.97
CA ASN A 490 -38.59 -9.22 19.10
C ASN A 490 -37.91 -10.61 19.03
N ASP A 491 -37.82 -11.23 17.86
CA ASP A 491 -37.08 -12.48 17.65
C ASP A 491 -35.58 -12.27 17.88
N LYS A 492 -35.04 -12.91 18.92
CA LYS A 492 -33.62 -12.79 19.31
C LYS A 492 -32.68 -13.37 18.25
N GLY A 493 -33.07 -14.46 17.58
CA GLY A 493 -32.30 -15.12 16.54
C GLY A 493 -32.17 -14.24 15.30
N LEU A 494 -33.28 -13.66 14.84
CA LEU A 494 -33.32 -12.74 13.72
C LEU A 494 -32.54 -11.45 14.02
N ARG A 495 -32.67 -10.87 15.22
CA ARG A 495 -31.84 -9.72 15.64
C ARG A 495 -30.35 -10.05 15.59
N ARG A 496 -29.95 -11.21 16.13
CA ARG A 496 -28.54 -11.66 16.09
C ARG A 496 -28.06 -11.86 14.65
N TYR A 497 -28.92 -12.40 13.79
CA TYR A 497 -28.60 -12.63 12.39
C TYR A 497 -28.42 -11.31 11.61
N ILE A 498 -29.35 -10.36 11.73
CA ILE A 498 -29.22 -9.01 11.15
C ILE A 498 -27.92 -8.36 11.61
N ARG A 499 -27.59 -8.45 12.90
CA ARG A 499 -26.34 -7.94 13.46
C ARG A 499 -25.11 -8.56 12.80
N LYS A 500 -25.09 -9.87 12.54
CA LYS A 500 -23.99 -10.53 11.80
C LYS A 500 -23.88 -10.00 10.38
N CYS A 501 -24.99 -9.84 9.68
CA CYS A 501 -25.01 -9.29 8.31
C CYS A 501 -24.44 -7.86 8.28
N VAL A 502 -24.85 -7.02 9.23
CA VAL A 502 -24.34 -5.64 9.37
C VAL A 502 -22.86 -5.64 9.75
N GLY A 503 -22.44 -6.41 10.75
CA GLY A 503 -21.05 -6.50 11.19
C GLY A 503 -20.12 -6.97 10.07
N TYR A 504 -20.53 -7.96 9.28
CA TYR A 504 -19.77 -8.38 8.11
C TYR A 504 -19.71 -7.27 7.04
N SER A 505 -20.81 -6.53 6.85
CA SER A 505 -20.90 -5.36 5.97
C SER A 505 -20.03 -4.18 6.41
N LEU A 506 -19.55 -4.14 7.66
CA LEU A 506 -18.56 -3.14 8.09
C LEU A 506 -17.14 -3.47 7.62
N THR A 507 -16.83 -4.74 7.34
CA THR A 507 -15.50 -5.15 6.84
C THR A 507 -15.41 -4.99 5.33
N GLY A 508 -14.21 -5.04 4.77
CA GLY A 508 -13.95 -5.23 3.34
C GLY A 508 -13.87 -6.70 2.90
N GLU A 509 -14.13 -7.65 3.79
CA GLU A 509 -14.03 -9.08 3.51
C GLU A 509 -15.19 -9.58 2.63
N THR A 510 -14.88 -10.47 1.69
CA THR A 510 -15.84 -11.11 0.77
C THR A 510 -15.78 -12.65 0.77
N ARG A 511 -14.94 -13.27 1.61
CA ARG A 511 -14.72 -14.73 1.67
C ARG A 511 -15.99 -15.58 1.80
N GLU A 512 -17.02 -15.09 2.49
CA GLU A 512 -18.29 -15.80 2.66
C GLU A 512 -19.13 -15.86 1.37
N GLN A 513 -18.78 -15.07 0.35
CA GLN A 513 -19.48 -14.96 -0.92
C GLN A 513 -20.99 -14.75 -0.77
N VAL A 514 -21.41 -13.83 0.10
CA VAL A 514 -22.82 -13.62 0.43
C VAL A 514 -23.44 -12.41 -0.26
N PHE A 515 -24.73 -12.54 -0.52
CA PHE A 515 -25.66 -11.55 -1.02
C PHE A 515 -26.88 -11.55 -0.10
N PHE A 516 -27.22 -10.43 0.51
CA PHE A 516 -28.35 -10.34 1.44
C PHE A 516 -29.62 -9.96 0.69
N PHE A 517 -30.66 -10.79 0.82
CA PHE A 517 -31.97 -10.54 0.24
C PHE A 517 -32.96 -10.19 1.35
N CYS A 518 -33.35 -8.92 1.43
CA CYS A 518 -34.35 -8.45 2.39
C CYS A 518 -35.75 -8.66 1.79
N HIS A 519 -36.46 -9.64 2.33
CA HIS A 519 -37.79 -10.05 1.85
C HIS A 519 -38.88 -9.64 2.83
N GLY A 520 -40.01 -9.18 2.31
CA GLY A 520 -41.23 -8.97 3.09
C GLY A 520 -42.40 -8.75 2.14
N SER A 521 -43.48 -9.49 2.35
CA SER A 521 -44.64 -9.57 1.45
C SER A 521 -45.60 -8.37 1.55
N SER A 522 -45.51 -7.61 2.64
CA SER A 522 -46.31 -6.41 2.90
C SER A 522 -45.48 -5.12 2.80
N GLY A 523 -46.15 -4.02 2.46
CA GLY A 523 -45.60 -2.67 2.71
C GLY A 523 -45.50 -2.40 4.22
N ASN A 524 -44.82 -1.33 4.61
CA ASN A 524 -44.79 -0.86 6.01
C ASN A 524 -44.18 -1.85 7.03
N ASN A 525 -43.08 -2.53 6.68
CA ASN A 525 -42.38 -3.48 7.56
C ASN A 525 -41.02 -2.97 8.09
N GLY A 526 -40.68 -1.71 7.82
CA GLY A 526 -39.43 -1.08 8.28
C GLY A 526 -38.16 -1.47 7.50
N LYS A 527 -38.27 -2.30 6.46
CA LYS A 527 -37.17 -2.75 5.59
C LYS A 527 -36.37 -1.59 4.98
N SER A 528 -37.05 -0.71 4.24
CA SER A 528 -36.40 0.45 3.60
C SER A 528 -35.81 1.41 4.64
N THR A 529 -36.48 1.59 5.79
CA THR A 529 -35.99 2.43 6.88
C THR A 529 -34.66 1.92 7.44
N LEU A 530 -34.55 0.62 7.73
CA LEU A 530 -33.31 0.02 8.24
C LEU A 530 -32.17 0.15 7.22
N ILE A 531 -32.42 -0.22 5.96
CA ILE A 531 -31.38 -0.26 4.92
C ILE A 531 -30.88 1.14 4.57
N ASN A 532 -31.78 2.12 4.49
CA ASN A 532 -31.39 3.52 4.29
C ASN A 532 -30.60 4.05 5.49
N LEU A 533 -31.03 3.75 6.72
CA LEU A 533 -30.31 4.16 7.92
C LEU A 533 -28.88 3.59 7.93
N LEU A 534 -28.70 2.29 7.67
CA LEU A 534 -27.39 1.65 7.62
C LEU A 534 -26.48 2.25 6.55
N ARG A 535 -27.01 2.51 5.35
CA ARG A 535 -26.27 3.16 4.26
C ARG A 535 -25.84 4.57 4.66
N ASP A 536 -26.74 5.36 5.23
CA ASP A 536 -26.44 6.73 5.66
C ASP A 536 -25.39 6.74 6.79
N MET A 537 -25.46 5.77 7.71
CA MET A 537 -24.45 5.61 8.75
C MET A 537 -23.09 5.29 8.12
N LEU A 538 -23.02 4.41 7.12
CA LEU A 538 -21.79 4.00 6.44
C LEU A 538 -21.09 5.14 5.70
N GLY A 539 -21.81 6.19 5.30
CA GLY A 539 -21.22 7.35 4.63
C GLY A 539 -20.57 6.95 3.32
N ASP A 540 -19.29 7.30 3.15
CA ASP A 540 -18.54 7.00 1.93
C ASP A 540 -18.47 5.48 1.66
N TYR A 541 -18.57 4.63 2.71
CA TYR A 541 -18.61 3.17 2.57
C TYR A 541 -19.95 2.61 2.07
N GLY A 542 -21.02 3.40 2.07
CA GLY A 542 -22.36 2.99 1.69
C GLY A 542 -22.71 3.50 0.30
N CYS A 543 -23.04 2.61 -0.62
CA CYS A 543 -23.39 2.96 -2.00
C CYS A 543 -24.76 2.42 -2.39
N HIS A 544 -25.45 3.13 -3.29
CA HIS A 544 -26.68 2.67 -3.92
C HIS A 544 -26.42 2.40 -5.40
N THR A 545 -26.97 1.30 -5.90
CA THR A 545 -26.94 0.95 -7.32
C THR A 545 -28.36 0.72 -7.84
N PRO A 546 -28.69 1.15 -9.08
CA PRO A 546 -29.94 0.76 -9.72
C PRO A 546 -30.05 -0.76 -9.80
N THR A 547 -31.23 -1.31 -9.57
CA THR A 547 -31.41 -2.77 -9.55
C THR A 547 -31.13 -3.40 -10.92
N GLU A 548 -31.29 -2.64 -11.99
CA GLU A 548 -30.91 -3.02 -13.37
C GLU A 548 -29.43 -3.43 -13.48
N THR A 549 -28.57 -2.93 -12.59
CA THR A 549 -27.16 -3.35 -12.53
C THR A 549 -27.01 -4.84 -12.20
N LEU A 550 -27.98 -5.41 -11.47
CA LEU A 550 -28.01 -6.80 -11.00
C LEU A 550 -28.81 -7.73 -11.93
N LEU A 551 -29.54 -7.18 -12.90
CA LEU A 551 -30.44 -7.93 -13.78
C LEU A 551 -29.81 -8.22 -15.16
N THR A 552 -30.31 -9.26 -15.82
CA THR A 552 -29.95 -9.55 -17.21
C THR A 552 -30.47 -8.45 -18.15
N LYS A 553 -29.61 -7.94 -19.05
CA LYS A 553 -30.00 -6.97 -20.09
C LYS A 553 -30.59 -7.69 -21.32
N GLN A 554 -31.51 -7.02 -22.03
CA GLN A 554 -32.10 -7.53 -23.29
C GLN A 554 -31.23 -7.29 -24.53
N TYR A 555 -30.30 -6.31 -24.48
CA TYR A 555 -29.35 -5.98 -25.55
C TYR A 555 -27.96 -5.77 -24.93
N ASP A 556 -26.92 -6.37 -25.51
CA ASP A 556 -25.59 -6.52 -24.91
C ASP A 556 -24.50 -5.70 -25.62
N ASN A 557 -23.49 -5.26 -24.84
CA ASN A 557 -22.13 -4.81 -25.22
C ASN A 557 -21.60 -3.58 -24.47
N ALA A 558 -22.38 -2.89 -23.64
CA ALA A 558 -21.86 -1.79 -22.82
C ALA A 558 -21.63 -2.21 -21.36
N ILE A 559 -20.36 -2.30 -20.95
CA ILE A 559 -19.95 -2.37 -19.53
C ILE A 559 -20.63 -1.23 -18.78
N SER A 560 -21.38 -1.57 -17.73
CA SER A 560 -22.21 -0.60 -17.01
C SER A 560 -21.33 0.36 -16.23
N ASN A 561 -21.45 1.66 -16.51
CA ASN A 561 -20.76 2.70 -15.74
C ASN A 561 -21.15 2.67 -14.25
N ASP A 562 -22.30 2.06 -13.91
CA ASP A 562 -22.80 1.93 -12.55
C ASP A 562 -21.97 1.01 -11.65
N GLN A 563 -21.09 0.19 -12.21
CA GLN A 563 -20.17 -0.63 -11.41
C GLN A 563 -18.96 0.16 -10.92
N ALA A 564 -18.58 1.23 -11.63
CA ALA A 564 -17.40 2.03 -11.29
C ALA A 564 -17.54 2.73 -9.94
N ARG A 565 -18.75 3.18 -9.60
CA ARG A 565 -19.06 3.84 -8.31
C ARG A 565 -19.05 2.89 -7.11
N LEU A 566 -18.90 1.58 -7.33
CA LEU A 566 -18.91 0.58 -6.26
C LEU A 566 -17.50 0.35 -5.67
N ASP A 567 -16.46 0.87 -6.32
CA ASP A 567 -15.09 0.81 -5.80
C ASP A 567 -14.99 1.53 -4.45
N GLY A 568 -14.34 0.87 -3.48
CA GLY A 568 -14.21 1.35 -2.10
C GLY A 568 -15.43 1.14 -1.18
N ALA A 569 -16.61 0.80 -1.72
CA ALA A 569 -17.80 0.55 -0.91
C ALA A 569 -17.66 -0.71 -0.04
N ARG A 570 -18.40 -0.76 1.07
CA ARG A 570 -18.57 -1.94 1.94
C ARG A 570 -20.00 -2.47 2.00
N MET A 571 -20.97 -1.62 1.70
CA MET A 571 -22.38 -2.00 1.52
C MET A 571 -22.91 -1.38 0.24
N VAL A 572 -23.51 -2.21 -0.61
CA VAL A 572 -24.15 -1.76 -1.85
C VAL A 572 -25.61 -2.16 -1.78
N THR A 573 -26.52 -1.19 -1.88
CA THR A 573 -27.96 -1.43 -1.81
C THR A 573 -28.60 -1.30 -3.18
N ALA A 574 -29.52 -2.21 -3.49
CA ALA A 574 -30.45 -2.13 -4.62
C ALA A 574 -31.88 -2.26 -4.08
N ILE A 575 -32.79 -1.41 -4.51
CA ILE A 575 -34.16 -1.37 -4.01
C ILE A 575 -35.10 -1.47 -5.22
N GLU A 576 -36.00 -2.44 -5.22
CA GLU A 576 -36.97 -2.64 -6.29
C GLU A 576 -38.35 -3.01 -5.74
N ALA A 577 -39.40 -2.48 -6.36
CA ALA A 577 -40.77 -2.80 -6.00
C ALA A 577 -41.23 -4.14 -6.60
N ASN A 578 -40.86 -4.43 -7.86
CA ASN A 578 -41.33 -5.58 -8.63
C ASN A 578 -40.19 -6.26 -9.42
N PHE A 579 -40.03 -7.58 -9.27
CA PHE A 579 -38.93 -8.36 -9.87
C PHE A 579 -39.37 -9.12 -11.13
N ASN A 580 -39.41 -8.45 -12.29
CA ASN A 580 -39.90 -9.06 -13.54
C ASN A 580 -38.82 -9.73 -14.40
N ARG A 581 -37.54 -9.63 -14.03
CA ARG A 581 -36.39 -10.15 -14.79
C ARG A 581 -35.50 -11.06 -13.93
N HIS A 582 -34.66 -11.84 -14.60
CA HIS A 582 -33.72 -12.72 -13.93
C HIS A 582 -32.50 -11.96 -13.40
N LEU A 583 -31.96 -12.42 -12.27
CA LEU A 583 -30.64 -12.00 -11.82
C LEU A 583 -29.58 -12.42 -12.85
N ASP A 584 -28.61 -11.53 -13.05
CA ASP A 584 -27.43 -11.84 -13.86
C ASP A 584 -26.43 -12.65 -13.02
N GLU A 585 -26.49 -13.97 -13.17
CA GLU A 585 -25.71 -14.92 -12.36
C GLU A 585 -24.20 -14.64 -12.45
N ALA A 586 -23.71 -14.27 -13.63
CA ALA A 586 -22.29 -13.96 -13.84
C ALA A 586 -21.88 -12.68 -13.09
N LYS A 587 -22.68 -11.60 -13.19
CA LYS A 587 -22.41 -10.36 -12.45
C LYS A 587 -22.49 -10.55 -10.95
N ILE A 588 -23.52 -11.25 -10.46
CA ILE A 588 -23.62 -11.51 -9.01
C ILE A 588 -22.43 -12.34 -8.55
N LYS A 589 -21.98 -13.32 -9.34
CA LYS A 589 -20.81 -14.14 -9.00
C LYS A 589 -19.53 -13.30 -8.89
N ALA A 590 -19.34 -12.36 -9.81
CA ALA A 590 -18.21 -11.44 -9.77
C ALA A 590 -18.31 -10.46 -8.58
N MET A 591 -19.48 -9.86 -8.35
CA MET A 591 -19.71 -8.85 -7.29
C MET A 591 -19.67 -9.39 -5.87
N THR A 592 -20.05 -10.65 -5.67
CA THR A 592 -19.98 -11.32 -4.36
C THR A 592 -18.68 -12.11 -4.19
N GLY A 593 -17.89 -12.24 -5.24
CA GLY A 593 -16.62 -12.96 -5.23
C GLY A 593 -15.44 -12.09 -4.77
N GLY A 594 -14.24 -12.63 -4.91
CA GLY A 594 -12.98 -11.91 -4.74
C GLY A 594 -12.29 -11.58 -6.06
N ASP A 595 -12.95 -11.83 -7.19
CA ASP A 595 -12.39 -11.59 -8.52
C ASP A 595 -12.44 -10.10 -8.86
N LYS A 596 -11.52 -9.65 -9.73
CA LYS A 596 -11.53 -8.27 -10.21
C LYS A 596 -12.71 -8.02 -11.14
N ILE A 597 -13.34 -6.86 -10.96
CA ILE A 597 -14.39 -6.34 -11.85
C ILE A 597 -13.78 -5.23 -12.69
N THR A 598 -13.93 -5.33 -14.01
CA THR A 598 -13.61 -4.26 -14.95
C THR A 598 -14.79 -3.27 -15.02
N ALA A 599 -14.51 -2.00 -14.77
CA ALA A 599 -15.50 -0.92 -14.83
C ALA A 599 -14.90 0.32 -15.49
N ARG A 600 -15.74 1.31 -15.80
CA ARG A 600 -15.30 2.63 -16.28
C ARG A 600 -16.26 3.71 -15.84
N PHE A 601 -15.76 4.92 -15.63
CA PHE A 601 -16.61 6.09 -15.59
C PHE A 601 -16.99 6.51 -17.02
N MET A 602 -18.09 7.26 -17.14
CA MET A 602 -18.57 7.72 -18.45
C MET A 602 -17.49 8.55 -19.16
N ARG A 603 -17.12 8.12 -20.38
CA ARG A 603 -16.05 8.75 -21.21
C ARG A 603 -14.65 8.72 -20.58
N GLN A 604 -14.39 7.81 -19.65
CA GLN A 604 -13.06 7.57 -19.08
C GLN A 604 -12.55 6.17 -19.46
N ASP A 605 -11.25 5.96 -19.24
CA ASP A 605 -10.59 4.67 -19.43
C ASP A 605 -11.14 3.60 -18.47
N PHE A 606 -11.00 2.34 -18.88
CA PHE A 606 -11.33 1.21 -18.02
C PHE A 606 -10.35 1.10 -16.85
N PHE A 607 -10.87 0.70 -15.70
CA PHE A 607 -10.09 0.31 -14.55
C PHE A 607 -10.64 -0.99 -13.96
N GLU A 608 -9.84 -1.65 -13.13
CA GLU A 608 -10.22 -2.85 -12.43
C GLU A 608 -10.19 -2.61 -10.92
N PHE A 609 -11.16 -3.14 -10.20
CA PHE A 609 -11.14 -3.16 -8.74
C PHE A 609 -11.64 -4.50 -8.21
N THR A 610 -11.23 -4.84 -7.00
CA THR A 610 -11.70 -6.04 -6.30
C THR A 610 -12.85 -5.64 -5.37
N PRO A 611 -14.03 -6.29 -5.45
CA PRO A 611 -15.14 -5.99 -4.55
C PRO A 611 -14.74 -6.14 -3.08
N LYS A 612 -15.06 -5.12 -2.29
CA LYS A 612 -14.95 -5.14 -0.82
C LYS A 612 -16.33 -5.10 -0.14
N PHE A 613 -17.39 -4.97 -0.94
CA PHE A 613 -18.75 -4.76 -0.46
C PHE A 613 -19.58 -6.03 -0.33
N LYS A 614 -20.65 -5.91 0.47
CA LYS A 614 -21.75 -6.87 0.51
C LYS A 614 -22.96 -6.24 -0.18
N LEU A 615 -23.61 -7.02 -1.05
CA LEU A 615 -24.84 -6.62 -1.72
C LEU A 615 -26.04 -6.83 -0.81
N TRP A 616 -26.93 -5.82 -0.77
CA TRP A 616 -28.21 -5.86 -0.08
C TRP A 616 -29.32 -5.54 -1.08
N LEU A 617 -30.06 -6.55 -1.50
CA LEU A 617 -31.24 -6.39 -2.33
C LEU A 617 -32.48 -6.28 -1.46
N VAL A 618 -33.25 -5.23 -1.69
CA VAL A 618 -34.54 -4.98 -1.06
C VAL A 618 -35.62 -5.15 -2.11
N ALA A 619 -36.42 -6.21 -2.00
CA ALA A 619 -37.59 -6.40 -2.87
C ALA A 619 -38.73 -7.10 -2.12
N ASN A 620 -39.94 -7.01 -2.67
CA ASN A 620 -41.10 -7.71 -2.13
C ASN A 620 -41.16 -9.13 -2.67
N ASP A 621 -41.01 -9.29 -3.98
CA ASP A 621 -40.97 -10.60 -4.62
C ASP A 621 -39.57 -11.23 -4.58
N PRO A 622 -39.46 -12.56 -4.42
CA PRO A 622 -38.21 -13.28 -4.58
C PRO A 622 -37.59 -13.07 -5.97
N PRO A 623 -36.27 -12.92 -6.07
CA PRO A 623 -35.61 -12.79 -7.36
C PRO A 623 -35.74 -14.08 -8.18
N ARG A 624 -36.03 -13.95 -9.48
CA ARG A 624 -36.08 -15.09 -10.39
C ARG A 624 -34.66 -15.50 -10.79
N VAL A 625 -34.29 -16.75 -10.52
CA VAL A 625 -33.02 -17.37 -10.93
C VAL A 625 -33.33 -18.41 -12.00
N ARG A 626 -32.42 -18.68 -12.96
CA ARG A 626 -32.61 -19.74 -13.98
C ARG A 626 -32.41 -21.14 -13.39
N GLY A 627 -33.12 -21.45 -12.30
CA GLY A 627 -33.45 -22.79 -11.78
C GLY A 627 -32.34 -23.73 -11.31
N THR A 628 -31.10 -23.66 -11.83
CA THR A 628 -30.12 -24.76 -11.71
C THR A 628 -28.78 -24.36 -11.09
N ASP A 629 -28.53 -23.07 -10.88
CA ASP A 629 -27.24 -22.59 -10.39
C ASP A 629 -27.10 -22.66 -8.86
N LYS A 630 -26.70 -23.84 -8.36
CA LYS A 630 -26.36 -24.05 -6.95
C LYS A 630 -25.31 -23.06 -6.43
N ALA A 631 -24.42 -22.56 -7.30
CA ALA A 631 -23.36 -21.63 -6.91
C ALA A 631 -23.88 -20.20 -6.69
N LEU A 632 -25.05 -19.83 -7.22
CA LEU A 632 -25.74 -18.59 -6.87
C LEU A 632 -26.58 -18.77 -5.61
N TRP A 633 -27.36 -19.84 -5.51
CA TRP A 633 -28.23 -20.10 -4.35
C TRP A 633 -27.47 -20.12 -3.02
N ARG A 634 -26.25 -20.70 -2.99
CA ARG A 634 -25.42 -20.71 -1.78
C ARG A 634 -25.00 -19.32 -1.31
N ARG A 635 -25.04 -18.30 -2.18
CA ARG A 635 -24.65 -16.91 -1.89
C ARG A 635 -25.81 -16.11 -1.34
N ILE A 636 -27.04 -16.46 -1.70
CA ILE A 636 -28.24 -15.75 -1.26
C ILE A 636 -28.49 -16.04 0.23
N ARG A 637 -28.63 -14.97 1.01
CA ARG A 637 -28.89 -14.97 2.45
C ARG A 637 -30.14 -14.15 2.70
N VAL A 638 -31.26 -14.82 2.93
CA VAL A 638 -32.54 -14.16 3.15
C VAL A 638 -32.56 -13.51 4.54
N VAL A 639 -33.02 -12.27 4.61
CA VAL A 639 -33.30 -11.51 5.83
C VAL A 639 -34.81 -11.23 5.83
N PRO A 640 -35.60 -11.97 6.63
CA PRO A 640 -37.06 -11.84 6.62
C PRO A 640 -37.56 -10.61 7.38
N PHE A 641 -38.50 -9.88 6.80
CA PHE A 641 -39.27 -8.78 7.38
C PHE A 641 -40.76 -9.16 7.34
N ASN A 642 -41.16 -10.02 8.29
CA ASN A 642 -42.47 -10.66 8.29
C ASN A 642 -43.53 -9.89 9.09
N VAL A 643 -43.20 -8.71 9.63
CA VAL A 643 -44.14 -7.88 10.39
C VAL A 643 -44.83 -6.88 9.48
N GLU A 644 -46.08 -6.56 9.77
CA GLU A 644 -46.81 -5.46 9.17
C GLU A 644 -47.10 -4.40 10.23
N ILE A 645 -46.66 -3.17 10.01
CA ILE A 645 -46.89 -2.05 10.93
C ILE A 645 -48.20 -1.38 10.52
N PRO A 646 -49.22 -1.33 11.40
CA PRO A 646 -50.49 -0.69 11.09
C PRO A 646 -50.30 0.78 10.71
N SER A 647 -51.08 1.27 9.73
CA SER A 647 -50.97 2.65 9.23
C SER A 647 -51.06 3.72 10.32
N ALA A 648 -51.84 3.48 11.38
CA ALA A 648 -51.99 4.38 12.52
C ALA A 648 -50.72 4.47 13.41
N GLU A 649 -49.86 3.46 13.39
CA GLU A 649 -48.61 3.42 14.14
C GLU A 649 -47.41 3.91 13.31
N ILE A 650 -47.62 4.27 12.04
CA ILE A 650 -46.54 4.73 11.16
C ILE A 650 -46.08 6.13 11.58
N ASP A 651 -44.91 6.17 12.20
CA ASP A 651 -44.21 7.40 12.49
C ASP A 651 -43.38 7.85 11.28
N LYS A 652 -43.90 8.83 10.53
CA LYS A 652 -43.22 9.39 9.34
C LYS A 652 -41.90 10.09 9.68
N ASP A 653 -41.71 10.53 10.93
CA ASP A 653 -40.48 11.18 11.41
C ASP A 653 -39.50 10.18 12.05
N LEU A 654 -39.84 8.89 12.09
CA LEU A 654 -38.98 7.84 12.64
C LEU A 654 -37.55 7.87 12.09
N PRO A 655 -37.30 8.05 10.76
CA PRO A 655 -35.93 8.16 10.27
C PRO A 655 -35.13 9.27 10.94
N ASN A 656 -35.69 10.46 11.14
CA ASN A 656 -35.01 11.57 11.82
C ASN A 656 -34.80 11.28 13.30
N LYS A 657 -35.80 10.71 13.97
CA LYS A 657 -35.70 10.30 15.38
C LYS A 657 -34.61 9.26 15.63
N LEU A 658 -34.40 8.34 14.68
CA LEU A 658 -33.30 7.37 14.71
C LEU A 658 -31.95 8.05 14.46
N LYS A 659 -31.87 8.99 13.51
CA LYS A 659 -30.65 9.77 13.24
C LYS A 659 -30.21 10.66 14.39
N GLN A 660 -31.14 11.13 15.21
CA GLN A 660 -30.85 11.88 16.44
C GLN A 660 -30.06 11.05 17.46
N GLU A 661 -30.17 9.72 17.40
CA GLU A 661 -29.37 8.82 18.25
C GLU A 661 -27.96 8.59 17.72
N TRP A 662 -27.50 9.17 16.61
CA TRP A 662 -26.12 9.01 16.16
C TRP A 662 -25.15 9.83 17.03
N PRO A 663 -23.94 9.36 17.39
CA PRO A 663 -22.98 10.17 18.12
C PRO A 663 -22.43 11.18 17.12
N ARG A 664 -22.77 12.44 17.34
CA ARG A 664 -22.05 13.55 16.74
C ARG A 664 -20.79 13.82 17.56
N TYR A 665 -19.88 14.60 17.01
CA TYR A 665 -18.60 14.99 17.65
C TYR A 665 -18.75 15.56 19.09
N SER A 666 -19.97 15.91 19.53
CA SER A 666 -20.31 16.59 20.78
C SER A 666 -20.70 15.67 21.97
N GLY A 667 -20.44 14.36 21.92
CA GLY A 667 -20.36 13.54 23.15
C GLY A 667 -21.66 13.07 23.80
N LEU A 668 -22.84 13.24 23.19
CA LEU A 668 -24.08 12.59 23.63
C LEU A 668 -24.85 12.11 22.41
N GLY A 669 -24.77 10.81 22.13
CA GLY A 669 -25.42 10.12 21.00
C GLY A 669 -24.77 8.76 20.79
N GLY A 670 -25.52 7.77 20.31
CA GLY A 670 -25.14 6.36 20.30
C GLY A 670 -24.63 5.76 18.95
N SER A 671 -23.66 4.85 19.03
CA SER A 671 -22.69 4.47 17.99
C SER A 671 -23.05 3.26 17.15
N TRP A 672 -22.32 3.05 16.04
CA TRP A 672 -22.11 1.75 15.36
C TRP A 672 -22.04 0.55 16.30
N LEU A 673 -21.43 0.72 17.46
CA LEU A 673 -21.26 -0.34 18.42
C LEU A 673 -22.57 -0.76 19.07
N CYS A 674 -23.61 0.08 19.12
CA CYS A 674 -24.94 -0.32 19.60
C CYS A 674 -25.62 -1.35 18.70
N LEU A 675 -25.41 -1.28 17.38
CA LEU A 675 -25.84 -2.33 16.44
C LEU A 675 -25.16 -3.67 16.74
N LEU A 676 -23.94 -3.62 17.31
CA LEU A 676 -23.11 -4.78 17.61
C LEU A 676 -23.23 -5.26 19.07
N ALA A 677 -23.76 -4.45 19.99
CA ALA A 677 -23.58 -4.62 21.45
C ALA A 677 -24.80 -5.09 22.27
N GLU A 678 -25.83 -5.72 21.69
CA GLU A 678 -26.74 -6.55 22.52
C GLU A 678 -26.01 -7.84 22.92
N GLY A 679 -25.38 -7.81 24.11
CA GLY A 679 -24.51 -8.84 24.65
C GLY A 679 -23.05 -8.50 24.36
N GLY A 680 -22.26 -8.33 25.43
CA GLY A 680 -20.80 -8.25 25.37
C GLY A 680 -20.17 -9.49 24.74
N PRO A 681 -18.81 -9.58 24.69
CA PRO A 681 -18.12 -10.75 24.13
C PRO A 681 -18.72 -12.08 24.59
#